data_AF-S3YGJ6-F1
#
_entry.id   AF-S3YGJ6-F1
#
_cell.length_a   1.000
_cell.length_b   1.000
_cell.length_c   1.000
_cell.angle_alpha   90.00
_cell.angle_beta   90.00
_cell.angle_gamma   90.00
#
_symmetry.space_group_name_H-M   'P 1'
#
loop_
_entity.id
_entity.type
_entity.pdbx_description
1 polymer ?
#
loop_
_entity_poly.entity_id
_entity_poly.type
_entity_poly.pdbx_seq_one_letter_code
_entity_poly.pdbx_strand_id
1 'polypeptide(L)'
;MNEDCRKRGLSNKKILTVVAISTLLLSSGNVIATQTTIDGSLRVTEQLQTQIVNGLVVDVNGEPVIGASVVEKGTTNGGITDINGKFTLNVKPGSTLQISFVGYQTQEVKATKTVKVVLKEDSELLSEVVVVGYGTQKKANLTGAVATVDVNKTLDSRPIADIGRGLQGSVPGVNITIPTGEIGSDPLIKIRGQIGSISGNNTPLILLDNVEIPSIQMVNPNDVQSISVLKDAASSSIYGSKAAFGVILITTKSGAQTDKFEVSYSNNFSWQDPAKSIEIGGIEALQYTLDAQINRGEPMPAGGFWRISPESLEKAIEWQKQYGGKVKWNDPVVYGRDWYYDGKDKYGYRLYDAAKAMVRNWAPTMSHNLSVNGKSGKTSYNIGLGYLDQSGMSKTAKKDDFKRYNASVSVTSELNKYLTVRASSIYSDRNKRYPGIGNTSADPWLYMYRWSPLFPMGVTEHGNPLKEPSYEMAASNTDNLQNKYYNVNLGFTLNITKNWDVKFDYTYDRQTSETNSSVTQYEAGATWYAPTAWIENGSQVFVNEQGERVDTGGMPAYRFPVEKYYNSSGPGASQVGYQNKSVDNNTFNIYTTYNLQLGAEKEHAFKFMVGMNRVTSKWSSHKGWKTNLIDLTNPQFPLASGDQFIEGDRNWEAQLGFFGRLNYSFEDRYFLEANIRRDGSSKFPKNLQWRWFPSFSAGWVFTNESFMKPVENILSFGKFRASWGSIGDQTVSNTLYKAILADGQSSWLDGSGNKMPLYGTPSLVDSDISWQEIETLDFGVDLRFFKNKFGVTFDWYRRDTKNMIIEGESLPVTLGATAPKGNYGSLRTKGWELSADFTHRFSNGLGINVMASISDATTYITKGADYLTPWEDRKLGTTYSTGRRYGDIYGFVTDRLFQKEDFVYGADGQIEKITVIYNGTAHTTNKQSSPYPVYQVHYEDNNKLIFAPGDVKFVDLDGDGYITPGTGTNGNPGDQTVIGNSTPRYEYSFRLGADYKGIDFSIFFQGIGKRQIWGSGQLAIPGYNAKEGALPKTFTTDYWTEERTDAFYPRAWNLGGSNTGFSMQKQSRYLLDMSYLRIKNITLGYTFPENLLSKVYISKARLYMSLENFFTFDKLNGLPIDPEAISGYSMFRSDSNYNLGRTGMGTPVFKTLSCGVQLTF
;
A
#
# COMPACT_ATOMS: atom_id res chain seq x y z
N MET A 1 22.93 37.88 -53.00
CA MET A 1 23.06 37.98 -54.46
C MET A 1 24.31 37.22 -54.85
N ASN A 2 24.18 36.29 -55.80
CA ASN A 2 25.21 35.50 -56.51
C ASN A 2 25.97 34.37 -55.78
N GLU A 3 25.75 33.17 -56.35
CA GLU A 3 26.68 32.10 -56.77
C GLU A 3 28.17 32.29 -56.35
N ASP A 4 28.90 31.25 -55.95
CA ASP A 4 29.22 30.11 -56.82
C ASP A 4 30.02 28.99 -56.08
N CYS A 5 29.99 27.80 -56.69
CA CYS A 5 30.99 26.71 -56.67
C CYS A 5 31.16 25.69 -55.50
N ARG A 6 30.63 24.48 -55.79
CA ARG A 6 31.32 23.19 -56.00
C ARG A 6 32.01 22.40 -54.84
N LYS A 7 31.43 21.19 -54.69
CA LYS A 7 32.02 19.83 -54.72
C LYS A 7 32.56 19.15 -53.44
N ARG A 8 31.88 18.02 -53.19
CA ARG A 8 32.34 16.67 -52.79
C ARG A 8 32.58 16.38 -51.30
N GLY A 9 31.68 15.52 -50.80
CA GLY A 9 32.08 14.26 -50.18
C GLY A 9 31.64 14.12 -48.74
N LEU A 10 30.73 13.17 -48.48
CA LEU A 10 30.80 12.27 -47.33
C LEU A 10 29.83 11.12 -47.55
N SER A 11 30.41 9.94 -47.71
CA SER A 11 29.75 8.65 -47.62
C SER A 11 29.26 8.40 -46.18
N ASN A 12 28.44 7.36 -46.06
CA ASN A 12 28.01 6.70 -44.82
C ASN A 12 26.88 7.37 -44.02
N LYS A 13 25.64 7.04 -44.42
CA LYS A 13 24.49 6.98 -43.50
C LYS A 13 23.72 5.67 -43.70
N LYS A 14 24.15 4.62 -42.99
CA LYS A 14 23.33 3.46 -42.59
C LYS A 14 23.34 3.32 -41.05
N ILE A 15 23.25 4.43 -40.34
CA ILE A 15 23.08 4.48 -38.87
C ILE A 15 22.26 5.74 -38.58
N LEU A 16 20.95 5.75 -38.86
CA LEU A 16 20.01 6.77 -38.35
C LEU A 16 18.51 6.51 -38.69
N THR A 17 18.10 5.25 -38.88
CA THR A 17 16.69 4.92 -39.24
C THR A 17 15.94 4.17 -38.13
N VAL A 18 16.49 4.06 -36.91
CA VAL A 18 15.86 3.28 -35.81
C VAL A 18 15.10 4.15 -34.79
N VAL A 19 15.12 5.49 -34.90
CA VAL A 19 14.49 6.38 -33.90
C VAL A 19 13.27 7.15 -34.43
N ALA A 20 12.85 6.95 -35.68
CA ALA A 20 11.75 7.71 -36.30
C ALA A 20 10.55 6.82 -36.73
N ILE A 21 10.20 5.80 -35.94
CA ILE A 21 9.00 4.97 -36.14
C ILE A 21 8.17 4.98 -34.85
N SER A 22 7.65 6.16 -34.48
CA SER A 22 6.65 6.26 -33.41
C SER A 22 5.61 7.36 -33.64
N THR A 23 5.67 8.08 -34.77
CA THR A 23 4.77 9.22 -35.08
C THR A 23 4.09 9.16 -36.45
N LEU A 24 4.08 8.01 -37.14
CA LEU A 24 3.56 7.91 -38.52
C LEU A 24 2.52 6.79 -38.78
N LEU A 25 1.90 6.22 -37.73
CA LEU A 25 0.80 5.26 -37.89
C LEU A 25 -0.54 5.81 -37.38
N LEU A 26 -0.91 7.01 -37.85
CA LEU A 26 -2.28 7.53 -37.81
C LEU A 26 -2.51 8.44 -39.03
N SER A 27 -2.58 7.86 -40.22
CA SER A 27 -3.35 8.45 -41.34
C SER A 27 -3.67 7.39 -42.38
N SER A 28 -4.97 7.24 -42.61
CA SER A 28 -5.66 6.45 -43.62
C SER A 28 -5.04 6.44 -45.02
N GLY A 29 -5.15 5.31 -45.70
CA GLY A 29 -5.01 5.20 -47.15
C GLY A 29 -5.18 3.77 -47.65
N ASN A 30 -6.37 3.46 -48.16
CA ASN A 30 -6.66 2.22 -48.88
C ASN A 30 -5.62 1.94 -49.97
N VAL A 31 -5.05 0.74 -49.98
CA VAL A 31 -4.41 0.19 -51.18
C VAL A 31 -4.97 -1.21 -51.40
N ILE A 32 -5.87 -1.28 -52.39
CA ILE A 32 -6.38 -2.50 -52.99
C ILE A 32 -5.19 -3.22 -53.65
N ALA A 33 -4.88 -4.42 -53.18
CA ALA A 33 -3.93 -5.30 -53.86
C ALA A 33 -4.64 -5.93 -55.08
N THR A 34 -4.14 -5.58 -56.26
CA THR A 34 -4.50 -6.13 -57.56
C THR A 34 -4.22 -7.64 -57.63
N GLN A 35 -5.22 -8.41 -58.05
CA GLN A 35 -5.06 -9.81 -58.42
C GLN A 35 -4.14 -9.94 -59.62
N THR A 36 -3.09 -10.76 -59.48
CA THR A 36 -2.32 -11.25 -60.62
C THR A 36 -2.86 -12.62 -61.00
N THR A 37 -3.36 -12.74 -62.22
CA THR A 37 -3.73 -13.99 -62.88
C THR A 37 -2.47 -14.83 -63.16
N ILE A 38 -2.50 -16.11 -62.79
CA ILE A 38 -1.63 -17.12 -63.38
C ILE A 38 -2.48 -18.31 -63.83
N ASP A 39 -2.10 -18.74 -65.01
CA ASP A 39 -2.67 -19.66 -65.97
C ASP A 39 -3.07 -21.04 -65.46
N GLY A 40 -4.04 -21.63 -66.17
CA GLY A 40 -4.57 -22.96 -65.92
C GLY A 40 -3.54 -24.05 -66.19
N SER A 41 -3.30 -24.89 -65.18
CA SER A 41 -2.75 -26.23 -65.37
C SER A 41 -3.72 -27.27 -64.82
N LEU A 42 -3.88 -28.33 -65.61
CA LEU A 42 -4.86 -29.39 -65.50
C LEU A 42 -4.91 -30.01 -64.10
N ARG A 43 -6.10 -30.00 -63.49
CA ARG A 43 -6.41 -30.75 -62.27
C ARG A 43 -6.32 -32.25 -62.55
N VAL A 44 -5.25 -32.88 -62.06
CA VAL A 44 -5.26 -34.32 -61.78
C VAL A 44 -5.90 -34.48 -60.40
N THR A 45 -7.10 -35.06 -60.36
CA THR A 45 -7.80 -35.40 -59.13
C THR A 45 -7.09 -36.60 -58.50
N GLU A 46 -6.13 -36.35 -57.61
CA GLU A 46 -5.55 -37.41 -56.78
C GLU A 46 -6.63 -37.85 -55.77
N GLN A 47 -7.15 -39.08 -55.93
CA GLN A 47 -8.00 -39.70 -54.92
C GLN A 47 -7.19 -39.87 -53.64
N LEU A 48 -7.44 -39.02 -52.63
CA LEU A 48 -6.89 -39.17 -51.30
C LEU A 48 -7.44 -40.46 -50.68
N GLN A 49 -6.63 -41.53 -50.71
CA GLN A 49 -6.86 -42.70 -49.85
C GLN A 49 -6.87 -42.23 -48.40
N THR A 50 -8.01 -42.40 -47.73
CA THR A 50 -8.16 -42.18 -46.29
C THR A 50 -8.15 -43.54 -45.59
N GLN A 51 -7.57 -43.60 -44.39
CA GLN A 51 -7.63 -44.77 -43.52
C GLN A 51 -8.47 -44.46 -42.28
N ILE A 52 -9.38 -45.37 -41.94
CA ILE A 52 -10.12 -45.34 -40.67
C ILE A 52 -9.16 -45.77 -39.56
N VAL A 53 -8.94 -44.90 -38.58
CA VAL A 53 -8.21 -45.20 -37.35
C VAL A 53 -9.21 -45.43 -36.23
N ASN A 54 -9.16 -46.60 -35.60
CA ASN A 54 -9.89 -46.87 -34.36
C ASN A 54 -8.91 -46.81 -33.19
N GLY A 55 -9.09 -45.87 -32.27
CA GLY A 55 -8.17 -45.69 -31.17
C GLY A 55 -8.82 -45.78 -29.79
N LEU A 56 -8.00 -46.06 -28.78
CA LEU A 56 -8.36 -46.10 -27.37
C LEU A 56 -7.39 -45.20 -26.59
N VAL A 57 -7.92 -44.23 -25.85
CA VAL A 57 -7.16 -43.33 -24.99
C VAL A 57 -7.42 -43.70 -23.54
N VAL A 58 -6.35 -44.00 -22.81
CA VAL A 58 -6.39 -44.36 -21.39
C VAL A 58 -5.37 -43.53 -20.60
N ASP A 59 -5.55 -43.44 -19.29
CA ASP A 59 -4.55 -42.88 -18.38
C ASP A 59 -3.44 -43.91 -18.08
N VAL A 60 -2.48 -43.51 -17.24
CA VAL A 60 -1.35 -44.36 -16.80
C VAL A 60 -1.80 -45.60 -15.99
N ASN A 61 -3.01 -45.59 -15.41
CA ASN A 61 -3.58 -46.71 -14.66
C ASN A 61 -4.43 -47.62 -15.55
N GLY A 62 -4.63 -47.27 -16.83
CA GLY A 62 -5.43 -47.99 -17.80
C GLY A 62 -6.92 -47.61 -17.79
N GLU A 63 -7.32 -46.58 -17.06
CA GLU A 63 -8.69 -46.06 -17.05
C GLU A 63 -8.99 -45.27 -18.33
N PRO A 64 -10.18 -45.42 -18.93
CA PRO A 64 -10.53 -44.68 -20.14
C PRO A 64 -10.58 -43.17 -19.94
N VAL A 65 -9.94 -42.40 -20.82
CA VAL A 65 -10.00 -40.94 -20.78
C VAL A 65 -11.14 -40.47 -21.69
N ILE A 66 -12.22 -40.00 -21.06
CA ILE A 66 -13.46 -39.58 -21.73
C ILE A 66 -13.33 -38.13 -22.19
N GLY A 67 -13.60 -37.85 -23.47
CA GLY A 67 -13.58 -36.48 -24.03
C GLY A 67 -12.19 -35.95 -24.40
N ALA A 68 -11.18 -36.82 -24.54
CA ALA A 68 -9.87 -36.45 -25.10
C ALA A 68 -10.02 -35.99 -26.55
N SER A 69 -9.45 -34.82 -26.88
CA SER A 69 -9.40 -34.29 -28.24
C SER A 69 -8.37 -35.05 -29.05
N VAL A 70 -8.75 -35.58 -30.20
CA VAL A 70 -7.89 -36.31 -31.13
C VAL A 70 -7.94 -35.62 -32.49
N VAL A 71 -6.81 -35.02 -32.90
CA VAL A 71 -6.74 -34.20 -34.12
C VAL A 71 -5.65 -34.73 -35.04
N GLU A 72 -5.91 -34.79 -36.34
CA GLU A 72 -4.87 -35.00 -37.36
C GLU A 72 -4.00 -33.74 -37.45
N LYS A 73 -2.73 -33.86 -37.03
CA LYS A 73 -1.82 -32.73 -36.87
C LYS A 73 -1.65 -31.95 -38.19
N GLY A 74 -1.93 -30.65 -38.13
CA GLY A 74 -1.84 -29.74 -39.29
C GLY A 74 -3.12 -29.63 -40.13
N THR A 75 -4.23 -30.25 -39.69
CA THR A 75 -5.55 -30.10 -40.32
C THR A 75 -6.62 -29.75 -39.28
N THR A 76 -7.84 -29.45 -39.73
CA THR A 76 -9.03 -29.26 -38.86
C THR A 76 -9.80 -30.57 -38.63
N ASN A 77 -9.26 -31.70 -39.10
CA ASN A 77 -9.90 -33.00 -39.03
C ASN A 77 -9.62 -33.64 -37.67
N GLY A 78 -10.64 -33.77 -36.83
CA GLY A 78 -10.51 -34.29 -35.47
C GLY A 78 -11.83 -34.76 -34.87
N GLY A 79 -11.75 -35.40 -33.72
CA GLY A 79 -12.88 -35.91 -32.95
C GLY A 79 -12.55 -35.97 -31.46
N ILE A 80 -13.49 -36.47 -30.67
CA ILE A 80 -13.32 -36.67 -29.21
C ILE A 80 -13.54 -38.13 -28.84
N THR A 81 -12.91 -38.58 -27.75
CA THR A 81 -13.13 -39.93 -27.24
C THR A 81 -14.49 -40.09 -26.54
N ASP A 82 -15.09 -41.26 -26.69
CA ASP A 82 -16.35 -41.65 -26.06
C ASP A 82 -16.18 -42.03 -24.57
N ILE A 83 -17.28 -42.50 -23.95
CA ILE A 83 -17.31 -42.92 -22.53
C ILE A 83 -16.39 -44.11 -22.21
N ASN A 84 -15.97 -44.87 -23.22
CA ASN A 84 -15.05 -46.00 -23.08
C ASN A 84 -13.63 -45.60 -23.54
N GLY A 85 -13.36 -44.29 -23.72
CA GLY A 85 -12.10 -43.75 -24.18
C GLY A 85 -11.79 -44.04 -25.65
N LYS A 86 -12.76 -44.52 -26.44
CA LYS A 86 -12.55 -44.91 -27.84
C LYS A 86 -12.83 -43.74 -28.78
N PHE A 87 -12.12 -43.70 -29.90
CA PHE A 87 -12.40 -42.76 -31.00
C PHE A 87 -12.27 -43.47 -32.35
N THR A 88 -12.96 -42.93 -33.35
CA THR A 88 -12.80 -43.32 -34.75
C THR A 88 -12.56 -42.07 -35.58
N LEU A 89 -11.47 -42.02 -36.33
CA LEU A 89 -11.10 -40.86 -37.15
C LEU A 89 -10.58 -41.29 -38.52
N ASN A 90 -11.07 -40.64 -39.58
CA ASN A 90 -10.60 -40.86 -40.95
C ASN A 90 -9.43 -39.93 -41.25
N VAL A 91 -8.23 -40.47 -41.46
CA VAL A 91 -7.02 -39.66 -41.65
C VAL A 91 -6.19 -40.13 -42.84
N LYS A 92 -5.25 -39.31 -43.33
CA LYS A 92 -4.35 -39.74 -44.40
C LYS A 92 -3.36 -40.81 -43.90
N PRO A 93 -3.02 -41.84 -44.69
CA PRO A 93 -2.00 -42.81 -44.33
C PRO A 93 -0.66 -42.14 -43.97
N GLY A 94 -0.13 -42.45 -42.78
CA GLY A 94 1.13 -41.88 -42.28
C GLY A 94 1.01 -40.53 -41.55
N SER A 95 -0.20 -40.00 -41.36
CA SER A 95 -0.40 -38.77 -40.58
C SER A 95 -0.13 -38.98 -39.08
N THR A 96 0.07 -37.88 -38.34
CA THR A 96 0.28 -37.90 -36.89
C THR A 96 -0.99 -37.43 -36.21
N LEU A 97 -1.47 -38.18 -35.23
CA LEU A 97 -2.56 -37.80 -34.35
C LEU A 97 -1.98 -37.07 -33.14
N GLN A 98 -2.54 -35.90 -32.84
CA GLN A 98 -2.30 -35.15 -31.62
C GLN A 98 -3.47 -35.41 -30.67
N ILE A 99 -3.20 -36.05 -29.54
CA ILE A 99 -4.19 -36.34 -28.51
C ILE A 99 -3.92 -35.39 -27.34
N SER A 100 -4.91 -34.60 -26.98
CA SER A 100 -4.84 -33.65 -25.88
C SER A 100 -6.06 -33.77 -24.98
N PHE A 101 -5.84 -33.71 -23.68
CA PHE A 101 -6.92 -33.67 -22.70
C PHE A 101 -6.45 -32.83 -21.51
N VAL A 102 -7.36 -32.05 -20.95
CA VAL A 102 -7.04 -31.13 -19.85
C VAL A 102 -6.54 -31.93 -18.64
N GLY A 103 -5.35 -31.59 -18.14
CA GLY A 103 -4.68 -32.30 -17.03
C GLY A 103 -3.69 -33.39 -17.47
N TYR A 104 -3.47 -33.57 -18.77
CA TYR A 104 -2.53 -34.53 -19.33
C TYR A 104 -1.59 -33.87 -20.35
N GLN A 105 -0.36 -34.37 -20.42
CA GLN A 105 0.58 -33.97 -21.46
C GLN A 105 0.05 -34.40 -22.83
N THR A 106 0.04 -33.47 -23.78
CA THR A 106 -0.34 -33.76 -25.16
C THR A 106 0.58 -34.85 -25.73
N GLN A 107 -0.01 -35.91 -26.28
CA GLN A 107 0.71 -37.01 -26.89
C GLN A 107 0.56 -36.96 -28.40
N GLU A 108 1.67 -37.13 -29.11
CA GLU A 108 1.68 -37.25 -30.57
C GLU A 108 1.99 -38.69 -30.95
N VAL A 109 1.11 -39.32 -31.72
CA VAL A 109 1.26 -40.71 -32.16
C VAL A 109 1.02 -40.82 -33.66
N LYS A 110 1.75 -41.70 -34.35
CA LYS A 110 1.48 -41.98 -35.76
C LYS A 110 0.14 -42.70 -35.92
N ALA A 111 -0.63 -42.31 -36.93
CA ALA A 111 -1.92 -42.90 -37.25
C ALA A 111 -1.76 -44.33 -37.80
N THR A 112 -2.21 -45.33 -37.05
CA THR A 112 -2.30 -46.75 -37.45
C THR A 112 -3.76 -47.21 -37.41
N LYS A 113 -4.14 -48.30 -38.11
CA LYS A 113 -5.53 -48.81 -38.13
C LYS A 113 -6.13 -49.02 -36.73
N THR A 114 -5.28 -49.41 -35.78
CA THR A 114 -5.61 -49.48 -34.35
C THR A 114 -4.52 -48.79 -33.54
N VAL A 115 -4.88 -47.91 -32.61
CA VAL A 115 -3.90 -47.18 -31.78
C VAL A 115 -4.37 -47.10 -30.32
N LYS A 116 -3.50 -47.46 -29.38
CA LYS A 116 -3.73 -47.24 -27.95
C LYS A 116 -2.81 -46.13 -27.47
N VAL A 117 -3.38 -45.06 -26.91
CA VAL A 117 -2.65 -43.89 -26.43
C VAL A 117 -2.79 -43.82 -24.92
N VAL A 118 -1.65 -43.84 -24.23
CA VAL A 118 -1.60 -43.63 -22.77
C VAL A 118 -1.27 -42.16 -22.53
N LEU A 119 -2.24 -41.41 -22.02
CA LEU A 119 -2.00 -40.03 -21.63
C LEU A 119 -1.27 -39.99 -20.28
N LYS A 120 -0.15 -39.28 -20.25
CA LYS A 120 0.61 -39.05 -19.02
C LYS A 120 0.05 -37.81 -18.32
N GLU A 121 -0.25 -37.93 -17.03
CA GLU A 121 -0.67 -36.80 -16.20
C GLU A 121 0.37 -35.67 -16.30
N ASP A 122 -0.13 -34.44 -16.33
CA ASP A 122 0.72 -33.28 -16.45
C ASP A 122 1.32 -32.86 -15.08
N SER A 123 2.62 -33.07 -14.92
CA SER A 123 3.39 -32.72 -13.70
C SER A 123 3.96 -31.28 -13.74
N GLU A 124 3.31 -30.37 -14.46
CA GLU A 124 3.79 -29.03 -14.82
C GLU A 124 4.27 -28.14 -13.64
N LEU A 125 3.70 -28.29 -12.44
CA LEU A 125 4.00 -27.43 -11.27
C LEU A 125 5.47 -27.40 -10.83
N LEU A 126 6.21 -28.50 -10.96
CA LEU A 126 7.63 -28.59 -10.54
C LEU A 126 8.60 -28.23 -11.68
N SER A 127 8.12 -28.34 -12.93
CA SER A 127 8.87 -27.97 -14.13
C SER A 127 8.71 -26.49 -14.48
N GLU A 128 7.84 -25.77 -13.76
CA GLU A 128 7.66 -24.32 -13.85
C GLU A 128 9.00 -23.59 -13.73
N VAL A 129 9.21 -22.64 -14.64
CA VAL A 129 10.43 -21.85 -14.73
C VAL A 129 10.20 -20.52 -13.99
N VAL A 130 10.98 -20.28 -12.96
CA VAL A 130 10.94 -19.06 -12.15
C VAL A 130 12.10 -18.16 -12.56
N VAL A 131 11.83 -16.86 -12.66
CA VAL A 131 12.87 -15.84 -12.90
C VAL A 131 13.54 -15.49 -11.57
N VAL A 132 14.86 -15.65 -11.49
CA VAL A 132 15.67 -15.35 -10.30
C VAL A 132 16.92 -14.59 -10.71
N GLY A 133 16.93 -13.28 -10.46
CA GLY A 133 18.02 -12.44 -10.91
C GLY A 133 17.99 -12.25 -12.43
N TYR A 134 19.18 -12.30 -13.03
CA TYR A 134 19.39 -12.21 -14.48
C TYR A 134 19.15 -13.53 -15.25
N GLY A 135 18.51 -14.52 -14.63
CA GLY A 135 18.31 -15.82 -15.23
C GLY A 135 17.02 -16.50 -14.78
N THR A 136 16.76 -17.65 -15.38
CA THR A 136 15.63 -18.50 -15.02
C THR A 136 16.12 -19.83 -14.45
N GLN A 137 15.33 -20.41 -13.56
CA GLN A 137 15.59 -21.72 -12.95
C GLN A 137 14.29 -22.51 -12.82
N LYS A 138 14.37 -23.84 -12.87
CA LYS A 138 13.23 -24.69 -12.52
C LYS A 138 12.91 -24.50 -11.04
N LYS A 139 11.62 -24.47 -10.69
CA LYS A 139 11.15 -24.35 -9.31
C LYS A 139 11.78 -25.40 -8.39
N ALA A 140 11.88 -26.65 -8.85
CA ALA A 140 12.51 -27.74 -8.11
C ALA A 140 14.01 -27.49 -7.78
N ASN A 141 14.71 -26.65 -8.55
CA ASN A 141 16.15 -26.39 -8.39
C ASN A 141 16.44 -25.19 -7.47
N LEU A 142 15.41 -24.40 -7.11
CA LEU A 142 15.57 -23.18 -6.28
C LEU A 142 16.07 -23.49 -4.87
N THR A 143 17.19 -22.90 -4.47
CA THR A 143 17.80 -23.11 -3.15
C THR A 143 17.52 -21.97 -2.16
N GLY A 144 17.10 -20.79 -2.64
CA GLY A 144 16.70 -19.64 -1.81
C GLY A 144 15.19 -19.48 -1.68
N ALA A 145 14.76 -18.59 -0.79
CA ALA A 145 13.35 -18.29 -0.54
C ALA A 145 12.76 -17.34 -1.60
N VAL A 146 12.21 -17.93 -2.66
CA VAL A 146 11.55 -17.21 -3.77
C VAL A 146 10.08 -17.62 -3.83
N ALA A 147 9.19 -16.64 -3.82
CA ALA A 147 7.76 -16.84 -4.04
C ALA A 147 7.35 -16.26 -5.39
N THR A 148 6.67 -17.05 -6.20
CA THR A 148 6.24 -16.63 -7.55
C THR A 148 4.73 -16.63 -7.63
N VAL A 149 4.19 -15.54 -8.17
CA VAL A 149 2.77 -15.36 -8.44
C VAL A 149 2.58 -15.27 -9.96
N ASP A 150 1.91 -16.28 -10.52
CA ASP A 150 1.43 -16.25 -11.90
C ASP A 150 0.16 -15.38 -11.95
N VAL A 151 0.25 -14.23 -12.62
CA VAL A 151 -0.82 -13.24 -12.67
C VAL A 151 -2.05 -13.79 -13.38
N ASN A 152 -1.88 -14.58 -14.45
CA ASN A 152 -3.01 -15.12 -15.21
C ASN A 152 -3.82 -16.14 -14.39
N LYS A 153 -3.18 -16.86 -13.46
CA LYS A 153 -3.88 -17.84 -12.59
C LYS A 153 -4.45 -17.20 -11.34
N THR A 154 -3.77 -16.20 -10.78
CA THR A 154 -4.07 -15.69 -9.44
C THR A 154 -4.73 -14.31 -9.43
N LEU A 155 -4.56 -13.50 -10.47
CA LEU A 155 -5.04 -12.12 -10.54
C LEU A 155 -6.00 -11.87 -11.71
N ASP A 156 -6.06 -12.70 -12.75
CA ASP A 156 -7.04 -12.52 -13.87
C ASP A 156 -8.50 -12.60 -13.43
N SER A 157 -8.79 -13.31 -12.34
CA SER A 157 -10.12 -13.35 -11.73
C SER A 157 -10.43 -12.07 -10.91
N ARG A 158 -9.47 -11.15 -10.75
CA ARG A 158 -9.63 -9.93 -9.95
C ARG A 158 -9.42 -8.71 -10.85
N PRO A 159 -10.45 -7.87 -11.06
CA PRO A 159 -10.27 -6.60 -11.73
C PRO A 159 -9.51 -5.61 -10.84
N ILE A 160 -8.19 -5.71 -10.81
CA ILE A 160 -7.35 -4.84 -10.00
C ILE A 160 -6.92 -3.60 -10.79
N ALA A 161 -7.10 -2.43 -10.18
CA ALA A 161 -6.57 -1.18 -10.74
C ALA A 161 -5.03 -1.13 -10.68
N ASP A 162 -4.43 -1.90 -9.78
CA ASP A 162 -2.99 -1.97 -9.59
C ASP A 162 -2.48 -3.30 -9.03
N ILE A 163 -1.24 -3.62 -9.36
CA ILE A 163 -0.60 -4.88 -9.02
C ILE A 163 -0.34 -5.00 -7.51
N GLY A 164 0.00 -3.91 -6.82
CA GLY A 164 0.33 -3.94 -5.40
C GLY A 164 -0.86 -4.42 -4.55
N ARG A 165 -2.06 -3.91 -4.82
CA ARG A 165 -3.32 -4.40 -4.20
C ARG A 165 -3.65 -5.84 -4.61
N GLY A 166 -3.27 -6.25 -5.82
CA GLY A 166 -3.37 -7.64 -6.28
C GLY A 166 -2.52 -8.59 -5.45
N LEU A 167 -1.27 -8.21 -5.18
CA LEU A 167 -0.32 -9.01 -4.41
C LEU A 167 -0.66 -9.12 -2.91
N GLN A 168 -1.52 -8.24 -2.39
CA GLN A 168 -1.86 -8.21 -0.97
C GLN A 168 -2.38 -9.58 -0.51
N GLY A 169 -1.68 -10.19 0.45
CA GLY A 169 -1.99 -11.51 1.00
C GLY A 169 -1.83 -12.70 0.04
N SER A 170 -1.32 -12.50 -1.18
CA SER A 170 -1.04 -13.58 -2.13
C SER A 170 0.34 -14.24 -1.93
N VAL A 171 1.23 -13.57 -1.18
CA VAL A 171 2.59 -14.06 -0.89
C VAL A 171 2.81 -14.06 0.63
N PRO A 172 3.17 -15.20 1.25
CA PRO A 172 3.49 -15.24 2.68
C PRO A 172 4.76 -14.45 3.00
N GLY A 173 4.76 -13.76 4.14
CA GLY A 173 5.88 -12.92 4.58
C GLY A 173 6.01 -11.59 3.85
N VAL A 174 5.05 -11.22 2.99
CA VAL A 174 4.99 -9.93 2.32
C VAL A 174 3.80 -9.13 2.86
N ASN A 175 4.09 -8.10 3.65
CA ASN A 175 3.08 -7.19 4.14
C ASN A 175 2.87 -6.07 3.11
N ILE A 176 1.65 -5.95 2.60
CA ILE A 176 1.24 -4.85 1.74
C ILE A 176 0.11 -4.10 2.45
N THR A 177 0.31 -2.81 2.70
CA THR A 177 -0.67 -1.95 3.34
C THR A 177 -0.98 -0.76 2.43
N ILE A 178 -2.26 -0.45 2.26
CA ILE A 178 -2.70 0.75 1.53
C ILE A 178 -2.75 1.88 2.57
N PRO A 179 -1.97 2.96 2.42
CA PRO A 179 -1.82 3.95 3.48
C PRO A 179 -3.06 4.82 3.70
N THR A 180 -3.96 4.91 2.72
CA THR A 180 -5.18 5.74 2.75
C THR A 180 -6.25 5.19 1.80
N GLY A 181 -7.52 5.54 2.02
CA GLY A 181 -8.57 5.30 1.05
C GLY A 181 -8.37 6.06 -0.27
N GLU A 182 -7.51 7.08 -0.32
CA GLU A 182 -7.31 7.90 -1.52
C GLU A 182 -6.98 7.09 -2.81
N ILE A 183 -7.64 7.47 -3.90
CA ILE A 183 -7.37 6.94 -5.24
C ILE A 183 -5.97 7.35 -5.73
N GLY A 184 -5.30 6.46 -6.47
CA GLY A 184 -3.94 6.69 -6.98
C GLY A 184 -2.81 6.62 -5.95
N SER A 185 -3.10 6.24 -4.69
CA SER A 185 -2.09 6.08 -3.63
C SER A 185 -1.17 4.87 -3.87
N ASP A 186 0.13 5.05 -3.62
CA ASP A 186 1.12 3.98 -3.70
C ASP A 186 1.04 3.06 -2.46
N PRO A 187 1.03 1.72 -2.63
CA PRO A 187 0.99 0.79 -1.52
C PRO A 187 2.35 0.72 -0.80
N LEU A 188 2.32 0.58 0.52
CA LEU A 188 3.52 0.32 1.32
C LEU A 188 3.79 -1.17 1.35
N ILE A 189 4.97 -1.58 0.88
CA ILE A 189 5.35 -3.00 0.79
C ILE A 189 6.55 -3.27 1.71
N LYS A 190 6.47 -4.34 2.50
CA LYS A 190 7.55 -4.83 3.36
C LYS A 190 7.69 -6.34 3.21
N ILE A 191 8.93 -6.82 3.23
CA ILE A 191 9.24 -8.25 3.15
C ILE A 191 9.92 -8.70 4.45
N ARG A 192 9.43 -9.80 5.04
CA ARG A 192 10.01 -10.50 6.20
C ARG A 192 10.26 -9.61 7.42
N GLY A 193 9.21 -8.92 7.86
CA GLY A 193 9.20 -8.12 9.09
C GLY A 193 8.92 -6.64 8.87
N GLN A 194 8.73 -5.92 9.98
CA GLN A 194 8.15 -4.58 10.00
C GLN A 194 9.16 -3.44 9.90
N ILE A 195 10.41 -3.70 10.29
CA ILE A 195 11.53 -2.77 10.23
C ILE A 195 12.80 -3.54 9.82
N GLY A 196 13.63 -2.88 9.03
CA GLY A 196 14.91 -3.38 8.56
C GLY A 196 16.08 -2.45 8.91
N SER A 197 15.84 -1.14 8.98
CA SER A 197 16.76 -0.10 9.45
C SER A 197 15.96 1.04 10.13
N ILE A 198 16.60 1.74 11.07
CA ILE A 198 16.05 2.93 11.74
C ILE A 198 16.21 4.18 10.88
N SER A 199 17.39 4.38 10.26
CA SER A 199 17.69 5.56 9.44
C SER A 199 17.69 5.28 7.93
N GLY A 200 17.82 4.02 7.53
CA GLY A 200 17.72 3.59 6.13
C GLY A 200 16.27 3.45 5.68
N ASN A 201 16.08 3.37 4.36
CA ASN A 201 14.80 2.98 3.80
C ASN A 201 14.48 1.52 4.17
N ASN A 202 13.21 1.14 4.21
CA ASN A 202 12.73 -0.21 4.52
C ASN A 202 11.90 -0.82 3.37
N THR A 203 11.83 -0.16 2.21
CA THR A 203 11.09 -0.64 1.04
C THR A 203 11.93 -1.62 0.20
N PRO A 204 11.32 -2.68 -0.37
CA PRO A 204 12.00 -3.58 -1.30
C PRO A 204 12.34 -2.86 -2.61
N LEU A 205 13.32 -3.41 -3.34
CA LEU A 205 13.60 -2.98 -4.71
C LEU A 205 12.53 -3.54 -5.66
N ILE A 206 11.91 -2.68 -6.45
CA ILE A 206 10.90 -3.08 -7.44
C ILE A 206 11.53 -3.00 -8.82
N LEU A 207 11.54 -4.14 -9.52
CA LEU A 207 12.11 -4.28 -10.85
C LEU A 207 11.03 -4.68 -11.86
N LEU A 208 11.05 -4.06 -13.03
CA LEU A 208 10.26 -4.45 -14.19
C LEU A 208 11.23 -4.88 -15.29
N ASP A 209 11.22 -6.17 -15.64
CA ASP A 209 12.16 -6.76 -16.59
C ASP A 209 13.64 -6.45 -16.24
N ASN A 210 13.98 -6.52 -14.95
CA ASN A 210 15.30 -6.18 -14.37
C ASN A 210 15.69 -4.69 -14.39
N VAL A 211 14.72 -3.79 -14.60
CA VAL A 211 14.91 -2.33 -14.53
C VAL A 211 14.20 -1.79 -13.30
N GLU A 212 14.89 -0.96 -12.50
CA GLU A 212 14.28 -0.29 -11.34
C GLU A 212 13.16 0.65 -11.78
N ILE A 213 12.01 0.53 -11.12
CA ILE A 213 10.89 1.44 -11.32
C ILE A 213 10.55 2.16 -10.01
N PRO A 214 10.15 3.45 -10.07
CA PRO A 214 9.87 4.23 -8.87
C PRO A 214 8.57 3.85 -8.16
N SER A 215 7.66 3.11 -8.81
CA SER A 215 6.39 2.69 -8.20
C SER A 215 5.78 1.51 -8.96
N ILE A 216 5.20 0.57 -8.22
CA ILE A 216 4.44 -0.56 -8.78
C ILE A 216 3.12 -0.14 -9.45
N GLN A 217 2.55 1.01 -9.05
CA GLN A 217 1.31 1.56 -9.60
C GLN A 217 1.43 2.03 -11.06
N MET A 218 2.65 2.16 -11.60
CA MET A 218 2.82 2.55 -12.99
C MET A 218 2.59 1.38 -13.96
N VAL A 219 2.65 0.15 -13.48
CA VAL A 219 2.62 -1.04 -14.34
C VAL A 219 1.18 -1.46 -14.55
N ASN A 220 0.79 -1.69 -15.81
CA ASN A 220 -0.52 -2.24 -16.12
C ASN A 220 -0.57 -3.73 -15.71
N PRO A 221 -1.49 -4.15 -14.82
CA PRO A 221 -1.61 -5.55 -14.43
C PRO A 221 -1.76 -6.52 -15.62
N ASN A 222 -2.43 -6.10 -16.70
CA ASN A 222 -2.70 -6.96 -17.85
C ASN A 222 -1.45 -7.25 -18.71
N ASP A 223 -0.40 -6.44 -18.57
CA ASP A 223 0.87 -6.61 -19.27
C ASP A 223 1.84 -7.52 -18.50
N VAL A 224 1.51 -7.89 -17.26
CA VAL A 224 2.36 -8.72 -16.39
C VAL A 224 2.11 -10.20 -16.64
N GLN A 225 3.19 -10.96 -16.77
CA GLN A 225 3.16 -12.42 -16.86
C GLN A 225 3.30 -13.05 -15.47
N SER A 226 4.31 -12.63 -14.72
CA SER A 226 4.59 -13.17 -13.39
C SER A 226 5.25 -12.14 -12.49
N ILE A 227 5.11 -12.37 -11.19
CA ILE A 227 5.75 -11.56 -10.16
C ILE A 227 6.52 -12.51 -9.24
N SER A 228 7.83 -12.32 -9.17
CA SER A 228 8.71 -13.09 -8.29
C SER A 228 9.16 -12.21 -7.12
N VAL A 229 8.93 -12.68 -5.91
CA VAL A 229 9.37 -12.02 -4.68
C VAL A 229 10.58 -12.77 -4.12
N LEU A 230 11.74 -12.12 -4.14
CA LEU A 230 12.99 -12.62 -3.59
C LEU A 230 13.07 -12.17 -2.12
N LYS A 231 12.85 -13.11 -1.19
CA LYS A 231 12.65 -12.81 0.23
C LYS A 231 13.92 -12.91 1.07
N ASP A 232 14.90 -13.71 0.64
CA ASP A 232 16.17 -13.88 1.33
C ASP A 232 17.33 -13.17 0.63
N ALA A 233 18.40 -12.93 1.40
CA ALA A 233 19.61 -12.29 0.89
C ALA A 233 20.32 -13.17 -0.15
N ALA A 234 20.25 -14.50 -0.05
CA ALA A 234 20.90 -15.38 -1.02
C ALA A 234 20.31 -15.20 -2.42
N SER A 235 18.98 -15.16 -2.55
CA SER A 235 18.32 -14.97 -3.85
C SER A 235 18.37 -13.53 -4.37
N SER A 236 18.40 -12.52 -3.50
CA SER A 236 18.41 -11.12 -3.90
C SER A 236 19.82 -10.53 -4.08
N SER A 237 20.86 -11.16 -3.52
CA SER A 237 22.26 -10.68 -3.52
C SER A 237 22.80 -10.32 -4.91
N ILE A 238 22.29 -10.94 -5.96
CA ILE A 238 22.70 -10.67 -7.34
C ILE A 238 22.38 -9.24 -7.80
N TYR A 239 21.35 -8.59 -7.23
CA TYR A 239 20.97 -7.21 -7.52
C TYR A 239 21.74 -6.18 -6.67
N GLY A 240 22.55 -6.63 -5.71
CA GLY A 240 23.42 -5.79 -4.89
C GLY A 240 22.68 -4.97 -3.86
N SER A 241 23.30 -3.87 -3.44
CA SER A 241 22.91 -3.18 -2.21
C SER A 241 21.52 -2.53 -2.15
N LYS A 242 20.86 -2.32 -3.29
CA LYS A 242 19.47 -1.84 -3.29
C LYS A 242 18.47 -2.94 -2.93
N ALA A 243 18.90 -4.21 -2.97
CA ALA A 243 18.07 -5.39 -2.73
C ALA A 243 18.11 -5.89 -1.27
N ALA A 244 18.65 -5.08 -0.36
CA ALA A 244 18.88 -5.46 1.04
C ALA A 244 17.58 -5.82 1.79
N PHE A 245 16.44 -5.24 1.40
CA PHE A 245 15.11 -5.52 1.95
C PHE A 245 14.25 -6.41 1.04
N GLY A 246 14.89 -7.20 0.17
CA GLY A 246 14.24 -8.06 -0.81
C GLY A 246 13.92 -7.36 -2.12
N VAL A 247 13.45 -8.14 -3.10
CA VAL A 247 13.16 -7.67 -4.46
C VAL A 247 11.80 -8.16 -4.91
N ILE A 248 11.03 -7.29 -5.55
CA ILE A 248 9.83 -7.63 -6.30
C ILE A 248 10.17 -7.51 -7.78
N LEU A 249 10.34 -8.65 -8.44
CA LEU A 249 10.65 -8.74 -9.85
C LEU A 249 9.37 -9.01 -10.65
N ILE A 250 8.95 -8.02 -11.41
CA ILE A 250 7.82 -8.08 -12.32
C ILE A 250 8.36 -8.43 -13.70
N THR A 251 7.83 -9.49 -14.31
CA THR A 251 8.16 -9.89 -15.68
C THR A 251 6.96 -9.63 -16.57
N THR A 252 7.17 -8.88 -17.64
CA THR A 252 6.12 -8.59 -18.64
C THR A 252 5.87 -9.80 -19.54
N LYS A 253 4.69 -9.84 -20.18
CA LYS A 253 4.36 -10.87 -21.17
C LYS A 253 5.34 -10.83 -22.34
N SER A 254 6.10 -11.90 -22.52
CA SER A 254 6.89 -12.12 -23.73
C SER A 254 5.98 -12.54 -24.90
N GLY A 255 6.32 -12.14 -26.13
CA GLY A 255 5.59 -12.48 -27.35
C GLY A 255 5.21 -13.96 -27.49
N ALA A 256 4.20 -14.27 -28.30
CA ALA A 256 3.69 -15.64 -28.47
C ALA A 256 4.80 -16.68 -28.79
N GLN A 257 4.72 -17.89 -28.24
CA GLN A 257 5.73 -18.93 -28.48
C GLN A 257 5.60 -19.58 -29.88
N THR A 258 4.37 -19.62 -30.37
CA THR A 258 3.97 -20.11 -31.70
C THR A 258 3.67 -18.94 -32.63
N ASP A 259 3.77 -19.15 -33.95
CA ASP A 259 3.33 -18.17 -34.95
C ASP A 259 1.81 -17.97 -34.84
N LYS A 260 1.42 -17.04 -33.96
CA LYS A 260 0.05 -16.66 -33.67
C LYS A 260 0.02 -15.14 -33.51
N PHE A 261 -1.05 -14.55 -34.01
CA PHE A 261 -1.44 -13.18 -33.73
C PHE A 261 -2.67 -13.23 -32.83
N GLU A 262 -2.64 -12.55 -31.70
CA GLU A 262 -3.73 -12.54 -30.73
C GLU A 262 -3.97 -11.10 -30.28
N VAL A 263 -5.24 -10.70 -30.29
CA VAL A 263 -5.67 -9.41 -29.74
C VAL A 263 -6.55 -9.67 -28.54
N SER A 264 -6.20 -9.11 -27.40
CA SER A 264 -6.99 -9.20 -26.18
C SER A 264 -7.50 -7.82 -25.77
N TYR A 265 -8.79 -7.72 -25.49
CA TYR A 265 -9.41 -6.54 -24.92
C TYR A 265 -10.06 -6.89 -23.59
N SER A 266 -9.78 -6.12 -22.54
CA SER A 266 -10.49 -6.24 -21.28
C SER A 266 -11.02 -4.89 -20.82
N ASN A 267 -12.20 -4.93 -20.22
CA ASN A 267 -12.82 -3.79 -19.57
C ASN A 267 -13.35 -4.17 -18.19
N ASN A 268 -13.38 -3.17 -17.32
CA ASN A 268 -14.01 -3.24 -16.01
C ASN A 268 -14.69 -1.91 -15.70
N PHE A 269 -15.94 -1.97 -15.25
CA PHE A 269 -16.66 -0.85 -14.65
C PHE A 269 -16.93 -1.18 -13.20
N SER A 270 -16.75 -0.21 -12.32
CA SER A 270 -16.93 -0.41 -10.89
C SER A 270 -17.53 0.79 -10.18
N TRP A 271 -18.24 0.51 -9.10
CA TRP A 271 -18.89 1.47 -8.22
C TRP A 271 -18.34 1.27 -6.81
N GLN A 272 -17.88 2.37 -6.22
CA GLN A 272 -17.22 2.39 -4.93
C GLN A 272 -18.09 3.14 -3.92
N ASP A 273 -18.23 2.64 -2.70
CA ASP A 273 -18.87 3.31 -1.57
C ASP A 273 -18.01 3.14 -0.30
N PRO A 274 -18.20 3.95 0.76
CA PRO A 274 -17.41 3.83 1.98
C PRO A 274 -17.51 2.42 2.60
N ALA A 275 -16.36 1.84 2.95
CA ALA A 275 -16.25 0.50 3.53
C ALA A 275 -16.84 0.42 4.94
N LYS A 276 -16.69 1.49 5.72
CA LYS A 276 -17.24 1.63 7.08
C LYS A 276 -18.02 2.95 7.17
N SER A 277 -19.19 2.90 7.81
CA SER A 277 -19.99 4.09 8.08
C SER A 277 -19.24 5.00 9.06
N ILE A 278 -19.31 6.31 8.83
CA ILE A 278 -18.77 7.32 9.74
C ILE A 278 -19.92 7.80 10.63
N GLU A 279 -19.99 7.27 11.85
CA GLU A 279 -21.04 7.61 12.81
C GLU A 279 -20.49 8.46 13.96
N ILE A 280 -20.71 9.77 13.86
CA ILE A 280 -20.46 10.73 14.93
C ILE A 280 -21.74 10.88 15.75
N GLY A 281 -21.62 10.95 17.08
CA GLY A 281 -22.76 11.09 17.97
C GLY A 281 -23.52 12.40 17.77
N GLY A 282 -24.84 12.37 17.93
CA GLY A 282 -25.73 13.53 17.84
C GLY A 282 -26.00 14.18 19.19
N ILE A 283 -27.26 14.13 19.65
CA ILE A 283 -27.68 14.64 20.96
C ILE A 283 -26.85 14.02 22.09
N GLU A 284 -26.57 12.72 22.00
CA GLU A 284 -25.75 11.98 22.96
C GLU A 284 -24.32 12.52 23.07
N ALA A 285 -23.75 13.10 22.00
CA ALA A 285 -22.44 13.76 22.06
C ALA A 285 -22.50 15.11 22.77
N LEU A 286 -23.63 15.81 22.65
CA LEU A 286 -23.89 17.06 23.39
C LEU A 286 -24.04 16.77 24.88
N GLN A 287 -24.78 15.71 25.24
CA GLN A 287 -24.90 15.23 26.61
C GLN A 287 -23.52 14.85 27.18
N TYR A 288 -22.72 14.05 26.46
CA TYR A 288 -21.35 13.70 26.89
C TYR A 288 -20.51 14.96 27.14
N THR A 289 -20.61 15.97 26.27
CA THR A 289 -19.86 17.23 26.41
C THR A 289 -20.28 18.01 27.66
N LEU A 290 -21.57 18.03 27.96
CA LEU A 290 -22.13 18.62 29.18
C LEU A 290 -21.63 17.88 30.43
N ASP A 291 -21.74 16.55 30.44
CA ASP A 291 -21.30 15.71 31.57
C ASP A 291 -19.79 15.82 31.80
N ALA A 292 -19.00 15.91 30.74
CA ALA A 292 -17.56 16.14 30.83
C ALA A 292 -17.20 17.50 31.46
N GLN A 293 -18.01 18.54 31.23
CA GLN A 293 -17.83 19.85 31.85
C GLN A 293 -18.20 19.81 33.34
N ILE A 294 -19.33 19.18 33.66
CA ILE A 294 -19.83 18.99 35.04
C ILE A 294 -18.83 18.18 35.86
N ASN A 295 -18.37 17.04 35.33
CA ASN A 295 -17.41 16.16 36.00
C ASN A 295 -16.08 16.86 36.31
N ARG A 296 -15.68 17.83 35.47
CA ARG A 296 -14.48 18.64 35.68
C ARG A 296 -14.68 19.82 36.65
N GLY A 297 -15.91 20.09 37.09
CA GLY A 297 -16.24 21.25 37.92
C GLY A 297 -15.95 22.59 37.23
N GLU A 298 -16.01 22.63 35.90
CA GLU A 298 -15.71 23.83 35.12
C GLU A 298 -16.97 24.70 34.97
N PRO A 299 -16.84 26.04 34.91
CA PRO A 299 -17.99 26.93 34.75
C PRO A 299 -18.79 26.64 33.48
N MET A 300 -20.11 26.71 33.58
CA MET A 300 -21.01 26.64 32.43
C MET A 300 -20.95 27.93 31.60
N PRO A 301 -21.22 27.86 30.27
CA PRO A 301 -21.65 26.69 29.50
C PRO A 301 -20.50 25.78 29.00
N ALA A 302 -20.85 24.54 28.66
CA ALA A 302 -19.94 23.55 28.09
C ALA A 302 -19.72 23.77 26.58
N GLY A 303 -18.74 23.07 26.00
CA GLY A 303 -18.42 23.15 24.56
C GLY A 303 -17.48 24.28 24.16
N GLY A 304 -17.09 24.28 22.89
CA GLY A 304 -16.04 25.11 22.31
C GLY A 304 -16.60 26.35 21.62
N PHE A 305 -16.49 26.40 20.29
CA PHE A 305 -17.04 27.50 19.47
C PHE A 305 -18.56 27.61 19.54
N TRP A 306 -19.22 26.48 19.79
CA TRP A 306 -20.65 26.33 19.95
C TRP A 306 -20.89 25.75 21.34
N ARG A 307 -21.66 26.47 22.14
CA ARG A 307 -21.90 26.16 23.54
C ARG A 307 -23.12 25.28 23.72
N ILE A 308 -23.09 24.53 24.81
CA ILE A 308 -24.20 23.72 25.29
C ILE A 308 -24.39 23.93 26.79
N SER A 309 -25.64 24.14 27.18
CA SER A 309 -26.20 24.23 28.53
C SER A 309 -27.36 23.22 28.64
N PRO A 310 -27.80 22.85 29.86
CA PRO A 310 -28.96 21.97 30.04
C PRO A 310 -30.19 22.47 29.27
N GLU A 311 -30.46 23.77 29.33
CA GLU A 311 -31.59 24.40 28.66
C GLU A 311 -31.46 24.32 27.14
N SER A 312 -30.27 24.60 26.59
CA SER A 312 -30.06 24.49 25.14
C SER A 312 -30.05 23.05 24.63
N LEU A 313 -29.75 22.07 25.49
CA LEU A 313 -29.81 20.65 25.14
C LEU A 313 -31.25 20.18 24.98
N GLU A 314 -32.14 20.59 25.89
CA GLU A 314 -33.58 20.35 25.76
C GLU A 314 -34.12 20.95 24.46
N LYS A 315 -33.73 22.19 24.14
CA LYS A 315 -34.09 22.82 22.86
C LYS A 315 -33.54 22.07 21.64
N ALA A 316 -32.32 21.54 21.70
CA ALA A 316 -31.78 20.70 20.62
C ALA A 316 -32.60 19.40 20.44
N ILE A 317 -33.06 18.79 21.55
CA ILE A 317 -33.95 17.61 21.52
C ILE A 317 -35.30 17.95 20.89
N GLU A 318 -35.91 19.06 21.27
CA GLU A 318 -37.18 19.54 20.69
C GLU A 318 -37.03 19.87 19.21
N TRP A 319 -35.96 20.56 18.83
CA TRP A 319 -35.62 20.86 17.44
C TRP A 319 -35.53 19.56 16.63
N GLN A 320 -34.82 18.56 17.15
CA GLN A 320 -34.67 17.26 16.48
C GLN A 320 -36.01 16.54 16.31
N LYS A 321 -36.94 16.63 17.26
CA LYS A 321 -38.30 16.06 17.15
C LYS A 321 -39.14 16.78 16.07
N GLN A 322 -39.05 18.10 16.01
CA GLN A 322 -39.89 18.91 15.11
C GLN A 322 -39.38 18.92 13.67
N TYR A 323 -38.07 19.12 13.50
CA TYR A 323 -37.39 19.41 12.23
C TYR A 323 -36.47 18.29 11.74
N GLY A 324 -36.12 17.32 12.59
CA GLY A 324 -35.27 16.20 12.23
C GLY A 324 -35.77 15.47 10.98
N GLY A 325 -34.89 15.32 9.98
CA GLY A 325 -35.21 14.69 8.69
C GLY A 325 -36.02 15.56 7.71
N LYS A 326 -36.63 16.68 8.17
CA LYS A 326 -37.32 17.65 7.31
C LYS A 326 -36.38 18.76 6.83
N VAL A 327 -35.57 19.30 7.74
CA VAL A 327 -34.51 20.27 7.42
C VAL A 327 -33.28 19.49 6.95
N LYS A 328 -32.85 19.73 5.71
CA LYS A 328 -31.68 19.09 5.11
C LYS A 328 -30.40 19.74 5.64
N TRP A 329 -29.29 19.01 5.58
CA TRP A 329 -27.99 19.48 6.08
C TRP A 329 -27.52 20.79 5.42
N ASN A 330 -27.90 21.06 4.17
CA ASN A 330 -27.53 22.24 3.39
C ASN A 330 -28.61 23.32 3.33
N ASP A 331 -29.74 23.15 4.02
CA ASP A 331 -30.76 24.20 4.12
C ASP A 331 -30.20 25.40 4.91
N PRO A 332 -30.64 26.63 4.61
CA PRO A 332 -30.18 27.84 5.30
C PRO A 332 -30.21 27.69 6.83
N VAL A 333 -29.15 28.16 7.47
CA VAL A 333 -29.00 28.16 8.93
C VAL A 333 -29.73 29.36 9.50
N VAL A 334 -30.84 29.11 10.19
CA VAL A 334 -31.81 30.15 10.60
C VAL A 334 -31.58 30.59 12.05
N TYR A 335 -31.47 31.89 12.31
CA TYR A 335 -31.35 32.44 13.66
C TYR A 335 -32.70 32.32 14.40
N GLY A 336 -32.65 32.04 15.71
CA GLY A 336 -33.83 31.69 16.51
C GLY A 336 -34.17 30.20 16.39
N ARG A 337 -34.43 29.72 15.16
CA ARG A 337 -34.78 28.31 14.89
C ARG A 337 -33.61 27.35 15.14
N ASP A 338 -32.45 27.60 14.54
CA ASP A 338 -31.32 26.65 14.54
C ASP A 338 -30.27 27.00 15.59
N TRP A 339 -30.18 28.27 16.00
CA TRP A 339 -29.20 28.77 16.96
C TRP A 339 -29.58 30.16 17.50
N TYR A 340 -28.97 30.57 18.61
CA TYR A 340 -29.06 31.95 19.12
C TYR A 340 -27.75 32.43 19.76
N TYR A 341 -27.66 33.73 20.01
CA TYR A 341 -26.54 34.40 20.66
C TYR A 341 -27.04 35.20 21.86
N ASP A 342 -26.46 34.99 23.04
CA ASP A 342 -26.88 35.66 24.28
C ASP A 342 -26.15 37.00 24.54
N GLY A 343 -25.34 37.46 23.59
CA GLY A 343 -24.46 38.61 23.75
C GLY A 343 -23.01 38.25 24.07
N LYS A 344 -22.73 36.99 24.43
CA LYS A 344 -21.38 36.49 24.79
C LYS A 344 -21.05 35.17 24.08
N ASP A 345 -21.94 34.20 24.12
CA ASP A 345 -21.75 32.81 23.68
C ASP A 345 -22.82 32.42 22.64
N LYS A 346 -22.44 31.54 21.69
CA LYS A 346 -23.35 30.99 20.66
C LYS A 346 -23.87 29.64 21.10
N TYR A 347 -25.18 29.43 21.05
CA TYR A 347 -25.81 28.15 21.35
C TYR A 347 -26.51 27.61 20.10
N GLY A 348 -26.27 26.34 19.78
CA GLY A 348 -26.89 25.67 18.64
C GLY A 348 -27.97 24.68 19.07
N TYR A 349 -29.01 24.54 18.24
CA TYR A 349 -30.09 23.56 18.39
C TYR A 349 -30.10 22.54 17.25
N ARG A 350 -29.75 22.97 16.02
CA ARG A 350 -29.69 22.12 14.84
C ARG A 350 -28.44 21.25 14.83
N LEU A 351 -28.61 19.97 14.49
CA LEU A 351 -27.52 19.03 14.26
C LEU A 351 -27.13 18.99 12.77
N TYR A 352 -25.83 18.95 12.52
CA TYR A 352 -25.20 18.87 11.19
C TYR A 352 -24.38 17.59 11.07
N ASP A 353 -24.46 16.96 9.90
CA ASP A 353 -23.73 15.73 9.56
C ASP A 353 -22.65 16.06 8.53
N ALA A 354 -21.42 16.24 9.03
CA ALA A 354 -20.28 16.58 8.19
C ALA A 354 -19.90 15.45 7.22
N ALA A 355 -20.07 14.18 7.61
CA ALA A 355 -19.78 13.06 6.72
C ALA A 355 -20.73 13.03 5.53
N LYS A 356 -22.02 13.27 5.74
CA LYS A 356 -23.02 13.37 4.67
C LYS A 356 -22.82 14.60 3.77
N ALA A 357 -22.27 15.68 4.31
CA ALA A 357 -21.93 16.88 3.56
C ALA A 357 -20.72 16.66 2.63
N MET A 358 -19.68 15.96 3.11
CA MET A 358 -18.38 15.88 2.44
C MET A 358 -18.14 14.60 1.64
N VAL A 359 -18.75 13.47 2.02
CA VAL A 359 -18.50 12.15 1.42
C VAL A 359 -19.58 11.82 0.39
N ARG A 360 -19.18 11.31 -0.78
CA ARG A 360 -20.10 10.80 -1.80
C ARG A 360 -20.75 9.49 -1.35
N ASN A 361 -22.00 9.27 -1.76
CA ASN A 361 -22.66 7.99 -1.58
C ASN A 361 -22.03 6.88 -2.44
N TRP A 362 -21.55 7.24 -3.63
CA TRP A 362 -20.81 6.34 -4.51
C TRP A 362 -19.88 7.10 -5.46
N ALA A 363 -18.83 6.43 -5.97
CA ALA A 363 -17.93 6.95 -6.99
C ALA A 363 -17.66 5.90 -8.09
N PRO A 364 -17.73 6.28 -9.39
CA PRO A 364 -17.42 5.36 -10.48
C PRO A 364 -15.91 5.20 -10.70
N THR A 365 -15.53 4.04 -11.22
CA THR A 365 -14.20 3.74 -11.75
C THR A 365 -14.34 2.91 -13.02
N MET A 366 -13.51 3.16 -14.02
CA MET A 366 -13.43 2.35 -15.24
C MET A 366 -11.99 2.07 -15.64
N SER A 367 -11.76 0.90 -16.22
CA SER A 367 -10.48 0.57 -16.85
C SER A 367 -10.67 -0.13 -18.19
N HIS A 368 -9.79 0.16 -19.14
CA HIS A 368 -9.73 -0.46 -20.45
C HIS A 368 -8.31 -0.89 -20.74
N ASN A 369 -8.16 -2.11 -21.26
CA ASN A 369 -6.86 -2.65 -21.64
C ASN A 369 -6.97 -3.30 -23.01
N LEU A 370 -6.01 -3.00 -23.87
CA LEU A 370 -5.83 -3.61 -25.17
C LEU A 370 -4.41 -4.15 -25.23
N SER A 371 -4.27 -5.44 -25.52
CA SER A 371 -2.98 -6.09 -25.71
C SER A 371 -2.95 -6.80 -27.05
N VAL A 372 -1.86 -6.61 -27.79
CA VAL A 372 -1.57 -7.29 -29.03
C VAL A 372 -0.33 -8.13 -28.80
N ASN A 373 -0.48 -9.43 -28.95
CA ASN A 373 0.60 -10.38 -28.72
C ASN A 373 0.84 -11.20 -29.98
N GLY A 374 2.11 -11.40 -30.35
CA GLY A 374 2.37 -12.29 -31.47
C GLY A 374 3.82 -12.67 -31.73
N LYS A 375 3.97 -13.60 -32.66
CA LYS A 375 5.26 -14.02 -33.20
C LYS A 375 5.13 -14.25 -34.70
N SER A 376 6.14 -13.81 -35.42
CA SER A 376 6.30 -14.01 -36.85
C SER A 376 7.72 -14.48 -37.11
N GLY A 377 7.87 -15.78 -37.37
CA GLY A 377 9.15 -16.44 -37.56
C GLY A 377 10.04 -16.34 -36.32
N LYS A 378 11.12 -15.56 -36.42
CA LYS A 378 12.11 -15.36 -35.35
C LYS A 378 11.91 -14.09 -34.53
N THR A 379 10.84 -13.35 -34.80
CA THR A 379 10.54 -12.10 -34.13
C THR A 379 9.25 -12.25 -33.34
N SER A 380 9.35 -11.97 -32.05
CA SER A 380 8.24 -11.95 -31.11
C SER A 380 8.00 -10.50 -30.67
N TYR A 381 6.74 -10.12 -30.50
CA TYR A 381 6.37 -8.77 -30.11
C TYR A 381 5.14 -8.78 -29.18
N ASN A 382 5.10 -7.78 -28.30
CA ASN A 382 3.95 -7.48 -27.45
C ASN A 382 3.73 -5.96 -27.42
N ILE A 383 2.48 -5.53 -27.54
CA ILE A 383 2.06 -4.14 -27.43
C ILE A 383 0.90 -4.09 -26.44
N GLY A 384 1.03 -3.27 -25.39
CA GLY A 384 -0.03 -3.05 -24.40
C GLY A 384 -0.44 -1.58 -24.35
N LEU A 385 -1.75 -1.34 -24.27
CA LEU A 385 -2.35 -0.03 -24.01
C LEU A 385 -3.33 -0.16 -22.84
N GLY A 386 -3.22 0.75 -21.88
CA GLY A 386 -4.08 0.79 -20.70
C GLY A 386 -4.61 2.19 -20.41
N TYR A 387 -5.88 2.25 -20.02
CA TYR A 387 -6.52 3.46 -19.50
C TYR A 387 -7.26 3.13 -18.20
N LEU A 388 -7.06 3.95 -17.18
CA LEU A 388 -7.76 3.90 -15.90
C LEU A 388 -8.28 5.29 -15.56
N ASP A 389 -9.56 5.37 -15.15
CA ASP A 389 -10.21 6.57 -14.65
C ASP A 389 -10.92 6.23 -13.33
N GLN A 390 -10.48 6.85 -12.24
CA GLN A 390 -11.01 6.65 -10.90
C GLN A 390 -11.55 7.96 -10.35
N SER A 391 -12.79 7.95 -9.86
CA SER A 391 -13.36 9.06 -9.09
C SER A 391 -13.14 8.86 -7.59
N GLY A 392 -12.81 9.93 -6.87
CA GLY A 392 -12.66 9.91 -5.41
C GLY A 392 -13.96 10.18 -4.67
N MET A 393 -13.89 10.24 -3.34
CA MET A 393 -15.06 10.34 -2.45
C MET A 393 -15.42 11.78 -2.05
N SER A 394 -14.62 12.79 -2.42
CA SER A 394 -14.99 14.17 -2.12
C SER A 394 -16.24 14.58 -2.91
N LYS A 395 -17.31 14.92 -2.19
CA LYS A 395 -18.60 15.33 -2.77
C LYS A 395 -18.56 16.77 -3.28
N THR A 396 -17.82 17.65 -2.61
CA THR A 396 -17.85 19.09 -2.86
C THR A 396 -16.68 19.59 -3.70
N ALA A 397 -15.57 18.86 -3.78
CA ALA A 397 -14.43 19.26 -4.61
C ALA A 397 -14.81 19.35 -6.10
N LYS A 398 -14.34 20.41 -6.78
CA LYS A 398 -14.48 20.58 -8.24
C LYS A 398 -13.94 19.37 -9.01
N LYS A 399 -12.81 18.83 -8.56
CA LYS A 399 -12.19 17.59 -9.04
C LYS A 399 -11.59 16.81 -7.88
N ASP A 400 -11.86 15.51 -7.87
CA ASP A 400 -11.21 14.50 -7.04
C ASP A 400 -11.18 13.22 -7.89
N ASP A 401 -10.15 13.09 -8.72
CA ASP A 401 -10.03 11.97 -9.67
C ASP A 401 -8.57 11.61 -9.93
N PHE A 402 -8.35 10.37 -10.40
CA PHE A 402 -7.06 9.81 -10.75
C PHE A 402 -7.15 9.14 -12.10
N LYS A 403 -6.29 9.56 -13.02
CA LYS A 403 -6.20 9.00 -14.36
C LYS A 403 -4.83 8.41 -14.61
N ARG A 404 -4.79 7.23 -15.22
CA ARG A 404 -3.54 6.59 -15.65
C ARG A 404 -3.65 6.16 -17.10
N TYR A 405 -2.67 6.58 -17.90
CA TYR A 405 -2.42 6.10 -19.24
C TYR A 405 -1.17 5.25 -19.23
N ASN A 406 -1.24 4.09 -19.89
CA ASN A 406 -0.12 3.18 -20.05
C ASN A 406 0.05 2.80 -21.51
N ALA A 407 1.29 2.79 -21.97
CA ALA A 407 1.68 2.17 -23.22
C ALA A 407 2.95 1.35 -23.01
N SER A 408 2.99 0.15 -23.56
CA SER A 408 4.12 -0.75 -23.49
C SER A 408 4.37 -1.37 -24.86
N VAL A 409 5.64 -1.51 -25.22
CA VAL A 409 6.06 -2.24 -26.41
C VAL A 409 7.28 -3.06 -26.06
N SER A 410 7.30 -4.32 -26.49
CA SER A 410 8.47 -5.18 -26.42
C SER A 410 8.63 -5.94 -27.73
N VAL A 411 9.87 -6.03 -28.20
CA VAL A 411 10.25 -6.75 -29.41
C VAL A 411 11.52 -7.53 -29.14
N THR A 412 11.50 -8.82 -29.43
CA THR A 412 12.68 -9.68 -29.38
C THR A 412 12.83 -10.40 -30.71
N SER A 413 13.99 -10.29 -31.34
CA SER A 413 14.28 -10.90 -32.64
C SER A 413 15.57 -11.71 -32.59
N GLU A 414 15.48 -12.99 -32.94
CA GLU A 414 16.65 -13.85 -33.18
C GLU A 414 17.16 -13.61 -34.60
N LEU A 415 18.06 -12.64 -34.76
CA LEU A 415 18.63 -12.30 -36.07
C LEU A 415 19.34 -13.50 -36.69
N ASN A 416 20.08 -14.25 -35.89
CA ASN A 416 20.69 -15.53 -36.26
C ASN A 416 20.99 -16.36 -34.99
N LYS A 417 21.59 -17.55 -35.14
CA LYS A 417 21.91 -18.45 -34.01
C LYS A 417 22.90 -17.86 -32.98
N TYR A 418 23.65 -16.83 -33.34
CA TYR A 418 24.64 -16.18 -32.49
C TYR A 418 24.13 -14.90 -31.84
N LEU A 419 23.17 -14.21 -32.45
CA LEU A 419 22.74 -12.88 -32.00
C LEU A 419 21.22 -12.78 -31.88
N THR A 420 20.78 -12.49 -30.67
CA THR A 420 19.39 -12.11 -30.35
C THR A 420 19.40 -10.65 -29.89
N VAL A 421 18.52 -9.83 -30.45
CA VAL A 421 18.34 -8.42 -30.05
C VAL A 421 16.99 -8.25 -29.40
N ARG A 422 16.94 -7.47 -28.31
CA ARG A 422 15.73 -7.12 -27.58
C ARG A 422 15.64 -5.61 -27.41
N ALA A 423 14.44 -5.09 -27.57
CA ALA A 423 14.11 -3.70 -27.29
C ALA A 423 12.75 -3.64 -26.62
N SER A 424 12.62 -2.82 -25.57
CA SER A 424 11.35 -2.53 -24.96
C SER A 424 11.26 -1.07 -24.53
N SER A 425 10.04 -0.56 -24.43
CA SER A 425 9.76 0.77 -23.93
C SER A 425 8.42 0.78 -23.22
N ILE A 426 8.36 1.50 -22.11
CA ILE A 426 7.17 1.68 -21.30
C ILE A 426 6.97 3.17 -21.08
N TYR A 427 5.73 3.61 -21.22
CA TYR A 427 5.26 4.94 -20.90
C TYR A 427 4.12 4.85 -19.90
N SER A 428 4.18 5.68 -18.86
CA SER A 428 3.10 5.85 -17.89
C SER A 428 2.91 7.33 -17.59
N ASP A 429 1.66 7.79 -17.68
CA ASP A 429 1.24 9.13 -17.26
C ASP A 429 0.15 8.99 -16.21
N ARG A 430 0.46 9.37 -14.98
CA ARG A 430 -0.44 9.32 -13.81
C ARG A 430 -0.76 10.74 -13.41
N ASN A 431 -2.03 11.13 -13.49
CA ASN A 431 -2.49 12.46 -13.11
C ASN A 431 -3.54 12.36 -12.00
N LYS A 432 -3.22 12.86 -10.81
CA LYS A 432 -4.13 12.99 -9.68
C LYS A 432 -4.56 14.45 -9.57
N ARG A 433 -5.87 14.69 -9.58
CA ARG A 433 -6.47 16.02 -9.35
C ARG A 433 -7.25 16.03 -8.05
N TYR A 434 -7.12 17.11 -7.30
CA TYR A 434 -7.70 17.26 -5.96
C TYR A 434 -7.98 18.74 -5.65
N PRO A 435 -8.79 19.06 -4.63
CA PRO A 435 -9.02 20.46 -4.27
C PRO A 435 -7.72 21.07 -3.74
N GLY A 436 -7.34 22.23 -4.28
CA GLY A 436 -6.11 22.97 -3.98
C GLY A 436 -6.12 23.65 -2.62
N ILE A 437 -6.43 22.89 -1.59
CA ILE A 437 -6.41 23.34 -0.21
C ILE A 437 -4.96 23.26 0.23
N GLY A 438 -4.17 24.25 -0.19
CA GLY A 438 -2.80 24.41 0.26
C GLY A 438 -2.76 24.63 1.77
N ASN A 439 -1.58 24.49 2.37
CA ASN A 439 -1.18 24.87 3.73
C ASN A 439 -2.22 25.24 4.82
N THR A 440 -3.44 24.68 4.92
CA THR A 440 -4.42 25.00 5.98
C THR A 440 -3.88 24.60 7.37
N SER A 441 -4.60 24.89 8.44
CA SER A 441 -4.20 24.51 9.80
C SER A 441 -4.63 23.08 10.18
N ALA A 442 -5.65 22.52 9.51
CA ALA A 442 -6.03 21.10 9.56
C ALA A 442 -6.66 20.58 8.23
N ASP A 443 -6.51 19.27 7.94
CA ASP A 443 -7.05 18.61 6.74
C ASP A 443 -8.58 18.74 6.75
N PRO A 444 -9.27 19.11 5.65
CA PRO A 444 -10.72 19.19 5.67
C PRO A 444 -11.38 17.86 6.07
N TRP A 445 -10.72 16.72 5.83
CA TRP A 445 -11.21 15.43 6.35
C TRP A 445 -11.14 15.35 7.88
N LEU A 446 -10.10 15.92 8.52
CA LEU A 446 -9.99 15.95 9.99
C LEU A 446 -11.14 16.72 10.63
N TYR A 447 -11.57 17.79 9.98
CA TYR A 447 -12.62 18.67 10.44
C TYR A 447 -13.98 18.00 10.60
N MET A 448 -14.30 17.05 9.73
CA MET A 448 -15.45 16.16 9.85
C MET A 448 -15.46 15.36 11.16
N TYR A 449 -14.29 15.05 11.70
CA TYR A 449 -14.12 14.25 12.93
C TYR A 449 -13.78 15.10 14.16
N ARG A 450 -13.76 16.43 14.03
CA ARG A 450 -13.28 17.36 15.06
C ARG A 450 -14.40 18.21 15.63
N TRP A 451 -15.24 18.78 14.77
CA TRP A 451 -16.21 19.78 15.19
C TRP A 451 -17.55 19.19 15.62
N SER A 452 -18.11 19.82 16.64
CA SER A 452 -19.40 19.48 17.25
C SER A 452 -20.47 19.29 16.18
N PRO A 453 -21.42 18.37 16.40
CA PRO A 453 -22.64 18.29 15.60
C PRO A 453 -23.40 19.61 15.50
N LEU A 454 -23.17 20.58 16.40
CA LEU A 454 -23.76 21.92 16.35
C LEU A 454 -23.07 22.88 15.37
N PHE A 455 -21.92 22.50 14.79
CA PHE A 455 -21.17 23.38 13.92
C PHE A 455 -21.92 23.61 12.60
N PRO A 456 -22.32 24.86 12.28
CA PRO A 456 -23.17 25.13 11.13
C PRO A 456 -22.51 24.79 9.79
N MET A 457 -23.27 24.12 8.94
CA MET A 457 -22.90 23.79 7.57
C MET A 457 -23.97 24.24 6.57
N GLY A 458 -23.54 24.54 5.33
CA GLY A 458 -24.43 25.01 4.27
C GLY A 458 -24.31 26.52 4.05
N VAL A 459 -25.45 27.22 4.05
CA VAL A 459 -25.53 28.66 3.75
C VAL A 459 -26.19 29.44 4.90
N THR A 460 -25.93 30.73 4.97
CA THR A 460 -26.66 31.66 5.82
C THR A 460 -28.11 31.82 5.34
N GLU A 461 -28.97 32.45 6.15
CA GLU A 461 -30.35 32.82 5.80
C GLU A 461 -30.47 33.62 4.49
N HIS A 462 -29.40 34.31 4.10
CA HIS A 462 -29.34 35.15 2.91
C HIS A 462 -28.54 34.52 1.75
N GLY A 463 -28.26 33.21 1.83
CA GLY A 463 -27.65 32.46 0.73
C GLY A 463 -26.12 32.54 0.64
N ASN A 464 -25.43 33.21 1.58
CA ASN A 464 -23.97 33.21 1.60
C ASN A 464 -23.44 31.88 2.15
N PRO A 465 -22.45 31.22 1.52
CA PRO A 465 -21.86 30.00 2.06
C PRO A 465 -21.21 30.21 3.43
N LEU A 466 -21.28 29.23 4.32
CA LEU A 466 -20.62 29.27 5.62
C LEU A 466 -19.15 28.84 5.52
N LYS A 467 -18.29 29.33 6.41
CA LYS A 467 -16.91 28.84 6.52
C LYS A 467 -16.91 27.48 7.23
N GLU A 468 -16.95 26.42 6.43
CA GLU A 468 -17.08 25.03 6.86
C GLU A 468 -16.37 24.11 5.84
N PRO A 469 -15.93 22.90 6.25
CA PRO A 469 -14.96 22.11 5.50
C PRO A 469 -15.44 21.65 4.12
N SER A 470 -16.75 21.49 3.94
CA SER A 470 -17.35 21.12 2.65
C SER A 470 -17.27 22.27 1.65
N TYR A 471 -17.54 23.51 2.07
CA TYR A 471 -17.39 24.71 1.24
C TYR A 471 -15.92 25.09 1.00
N GLU A 472 -15.03 24.90 1.97
CA GLU A 472 -13.58 25.10 1.76
C GLU A 472 -13.07 24.25 0.57
N MET A 473 -13.52 22.99 0.47
CA MET A 473 -13.27 22.11 -0.68
C MET A 473 -13.94 22.59 -1.97
N ALA A 474 -15.17 23.10 -1.89
CA ALA A 474 -15.91 23.59 -3.06
C ALA A 474 -15.33 24.87 -3.66
N ALA A 475 -14.91 25.80 -2.80
CA ALA A 475 -14.38 27.10 -3.19
C ALA A 475 -12.97 26.97 -3.80
N SER A 476 -12.20 25.99 -3.36
CA SER A 476 -10.83 25.75 -3.82
C SER A 476 -10.75 25.46 -5.32
N ASN A 477 -9.63 25.87 -5.93
CA ASN A 477 -9.31 25.47 -7.29
C ASN A 477 -8.86 24.02 -7.36
N THR A 478 -8.65 23.51 -8.57
CA THR A 478 -8.12 22.16 -8.77
C THR A 478 -6.60 22.22 -8.84
N ASP A 479 -5.96 21.62 -7.86
CA ASP A 479 -4.53 21.34 -7.92
C ASP A 479 -4.31 19.96 -8.57
N ASN A 480 -3.09 19.72 -9.05
CA ASN A 480 -2.75 18.43 -9.63
C ASN A 480 -1.34 17.96 -9.29
N LEU A 481 -1.18 16.64 -9.30
CA LEU A 481 0.10 15.95 -9.25
C LEU A 481 0.17 15.02 -10.46
N GLN A 482 1.04 15.34 -11.40
CA GLN A 482 1.26 14.56 -12.61
C GLN A 482 2.64 13.90 -12.58
N ASN A 483 2.65 12.57 -12.56
CA ASN A 483 3.86 11.75 -12.61
C ASN A 483 3.96 11.07 -13.96
N LYS A 484 4.97 11.45 -14.75
CA LYS A 484 5.28 10.81 -16.02
C LYS A 484 6.52 9.94 -15.85
N TYR A 485 6.48 8.75 -16.42
CA TYR A 485 7.60 7.83 -16.48
C TYR A 485 7.72 7.32 -17.89
N TYR A 486 8.93 7.35 -18.43
CA TYR A 486 9.24 6.57 -19.62
C TYR A 486 10.58 5.87 -19.47
N ASN A 487 10.68 4.69 -20.05
CA ASN A 487 11.95 4.00 -20.20
C ASN A 487 12.15 3.50 -21.63
N VAL A 488 13.41 3.33 -21.98
CA VAL A 488 13.84 2.60 -23.18
C VAL A 488 14.91 1.62 -22.73
N ASN A 489 14.64 0.33 -22.95
CA ASN A 489 15.57 -0.76 -22.72
C ASN A 489 16.04 -1.31 -24.08
N LEU A 490 17.36 -1.42 -24.22
CA LEU A 490 18.02 -2.03 -25.37
C LEU A 490 18.98 -3.10 -24.87
N GLY A 491 18.86 -4.29 -25.42
CA GLY A 491 19.75 -5.38 -25.05
C GLY A 491 20.04 -6.32 -26.21
N PHE A 492 21.12 -7.08 -26.04
CA PHE A 492 21.42 -8.18 -26.94
C PHE A 492 22.00 -9.37 -26.17
N THR A 493 21.89 -10.53 -26.79
CA THR A 493 22.51 -11.78 -26.35
C THR A 493 23.40 -12.28 -27.48
N LEU A 494 24.68 -12.48 -27.17
CA LEU A 494 25.65 -13.12 -28.05
C LEU A 494 25.88 -14.55 -27.56
N ASN A 495 25.40 -15.54 -28.30
CA ASN A 495 25.67 -16.96 -28.05
C ASN A 495 27.03 -17.31 -28.68
N ILE A 496 28.10 -17.29 -27.88
CA ILE A 496 29.44 -17.67 -28.33
C ILE A 496 29.45 -19.16 -28.71
N THR A 497 28.85 -19.99 -27.87
CA THR A 497 28.59 -21.41 -28.13
C THR A 497 27.17 -21.77 -27.66
N LYS A 498 26.73 -23.02 -27.86
CA LYS A 498 25.43 -23.47 -27.33
C LYS A 498 25.32 -23.37 -25.80
N ASN A 499 26.46 -23.38 -25.10
CA ASN A 499 26.52 -23.39 -23.63
C ASN A 499 27.14 -22.11 -23.05
N TRP A 500 27.51 -21.14 -23.89
CA TRP A 500 28.16 -19.91 -23.48
C TRP A 500 27.49 -18.70 -24.13
N ASP A 501 26.88 -17.85 -23.30
CA ASP A 501 26.28 -16.58 -23.74
C ASP A 501 26.90 -15.37 -23.03
N VAL A 502 26.87 -14.23 -23.73
CA VAL A 502 27.15 -12.89 -23.20
C VAL A 502 25.92 -12.04 -23.42
N LYS A 503 25.47 -11.36 -22.37
CA LYS A 503 24.31 -10.47 -22.40
C LYS A 503 24.72 -9.06 -22.03
N PHE A 504 24.17 -8.12 -22.79
CA PHE A 504 24.30 -6.69 -22.56
C PHE A 504 22.90 -6.12 -22.49
N ASP A 505 22.63 -5.30 -21.47
CA ASP A 505 21.43 -4.51 -21.31
C ASP A 505 21.80 -3.09 -20.94
N TYR A 506 21.21 -2.15 -21.67
CA TYR A 506 21.22 -0.73 -21.35
C TYR A 506 19.79 -0.25 -21.16
N THR A 507 19.55 0.48 -20.07
CA THR A 507 18.28 1.16 -19.85
C THR A 507 18.53 2.60 -19.51
N TYR A 508 17.79 3.45 -20.21
CA TYR A 508 17.59 4.84 -19.83
C TYR A 508 16.15 5.00 -19.40
N ASP A 509 15.94 5.54 -18.20
CA ASP A 509 14.63 5.89 -17.69
C ASP A 509 14.64 7.32 -17.16
N ARG A 510 13.50 7.99 -17.34
CA ARG A 510 13.27 9.33 -16.85
C ARG A 510 11.91 9.41 -16.19
N GLN A 511 11.92 9.95 -14.98
CA GLN A 511 10.73 10.28 -14.22
C GLN A 511 10.60 11.79 -14.11
N THR A 512 9.40 12.33 -14.37
CA THR A 512 9.06 13.71 -14.04
C THR A 512 7.85 13.74 -13.11
N SER A 513 7.91 14.58 -12.08
CA SER A 513 6.83 14.86 -11.15
C SER A 513 6.54 16.34 -11.23
N GLU A 514 5.36 16.69 -11.73
CA GLU A 514 4.88 18.06 -11.89
C GLU A 514 3.73 18.30 -10.92
N THR A 515 3.79 19.41 -10.18
CA THR A 515 2.73 19.82 -9.25
C THR A 515 2.33 21.24 -9.57
N ASN A 516 1.06 21.44 -9.92
CA ASN A 516 0.46 22.77 -10.00
C ASN A 516 -0.36 22.98 -8.74
N SER A 517 -0.14 24.11 -8.09
CA SER A 517 -0.81 24.48 -6.85
C SER A 517 -1.33 25.90 -6.89
N SER A 518 -2.40 26.16 -6.14
CA SER A 518 -2.99 27.48 -6.05
C SER A 518 -3.54 27.76 -4.66
N VAL A 519 -3.34 28.99 -4.18
CA VAL A 519 -4.04 29.54 -3.02
C VAL A 519 -4.93 30.66 -3.50
N THR A 520 -6.23 30.53 -3.24
CA THR A 520 -7.22 31.50 -3.65
C THR A 520 -7.97 32.05 -2.45
N GLN A 521 -8.45 33.28 -2.63
CA GLN A 521 -9.36 33.90 -1.68
C GLN A 521 -10.79 33.50 -2.03
N TYR A 522 -11.63 33.26 -1.02
CA TYR A 522 -13.06 33.05 -1.15
C TYR A 522 -13.79 33.78 -0.04
N GLU A 523 -15.08 34.05 -0.23
CA GLU A 523 -15.94 34.69 0.78
C GLU A 523 -16.83 33.66 1.44
N ALA A 524 -16.97 33.76 2.77
CA ALA A 524 -17.82 32.88 3.56
C ALA A 524 -18.31 33.57 4.84
N GLY A 525 -19.46 33.13 5.36
CA GLY A 525 -19.97 33.52 6.66
C GLY A 525 -19.07 32.98 7.79
N ALA A 526 -18.57 33.88 8.62
CA ALA A 526 -17.67 33.58 9.73
C ALA A 526 -18.41 32.89 10.89
N THR A 527 -18.26 31.57 11.00
CA THR A 527 -18.88 30.77 12.06
C THR A 527 -18.03 30.70 13.33
N TRP A 528 -16.74 31.04 13.28
CA TRP A 528 -15.82 30.93 14.41
C TRP A 528 -15.91 32.12 15.36
N TYR A 529 -16.00 33.33 14.81
CA TYR A 529 -16.01 34.58 15.57
C TYR A 529 -17.40 34.98 16.06
N ALA A 530 -17.48 36.09 16.78
CA ALA A 530 -18.74 36.64 17.26
C ALA A 530 -19.63 37.05 16.07
N PRO A 531 -20.94 36.76 16.12
CA PRO A 531 -21.86 37.21 15.08
C PRO A 531 -22.09 38.72 15.19
N THR A 532 -22.64 39.32 14.15
CA THR A 532 -22.97 40.75 14.11
C THR A 532 -24.48 40.97 14.24
N ALA A 533 -24.90 42.07 14.85
CA ALA A 533 -26.32 42.41 14.93
C ALA A 533 -26.93 42.48 13.53
N TRP A 534 -28.10 41.87 13.34
CA TRP A 534 -28.85 41.99 12.11
C TRP A 534 -29.57 43.33 12.10
N ILE A 535 -29.01 44.28 11.35
CA ILE A 535 -29.55 45.63 11.18
C ILE A 535 -30.19 45.78 9.80
N GLU A 536 -31.42 46.27 9.76
CA GLU A 536 -32.15 46.67 8.55
C GLU A 536 -32.75 48.06 8.77
N ASN A 537 -32.63 48.95 7.76
CA ASN A 537 -33.12 50.33 7.84
C ASN A 537 -32.65 51.09 9.10
N GLY A 538 -31.44 50.78 9.59
CA GLY A 538 -30.85 51.39 10.78
C GLY A 538 -31.37 50.86 12.13
N SER A 539 -32.28 49.87 12.14
CA SER A 539 -32.81 49.26 13.36
C SER A 539 -32.48 47.77 13.45
N GLN A 540 -32.35 47.25 14.66
CA GLN A 540 -32.13 45.82 14.88
C GLN A 540 -33.40 45.01 14.61
N VAL A 541 -33.26 43.91 13.88
CA VAL A 541 -34.34 42.97 13.59
C VAL A 541 -34.59 42.09 14.82
N PHE A 542 -35.86 41.79 15.08
CA PHE A 542 -36.29 40.86 16.13
C PHE A 542 -37.02 39.66 15.52
N VAL A 543 -36.72 38.46 16.02
CA VAL A 543 -37.33 37.21 15.55
C VAL A 543 -37.90 36.39 16.70
N ASN A 544 -38.90 35.55 16.41
CA ASN A 544 -39.38 34.52 17.35
C ASN A 544 -38.46 33.27 17.33
N GLU A 545 -38.81 32.25 18.12
CA GLU A 545 -38.04 31.00 18.18
C GLU A 545 -38.11 30.16 16.89
N GLN A 546 -39.03 30.48 15.97
CA GLN A 546 -39.12 29.85 14.65
C GLN A 546 -38.28 30.58 13.60
N GLY A 547 -37.62 31.69 13.98
CA GLY A 547 -36.85 32.56 13.08
C GLY A 547 -37.71 33.52 12.26
N GLU A 548 -38.99 33.65 12.59
CA GLU A 548 -39.91 34.57 11.92
C GLU A 548 -39.79 35.96 12.53
N ARG A 549 -39.80 36.98 11.68
CA ARG A 549 -39.75 38.38 12.12
C ARG A 549 -41.00 38.74 12.93
N VAL A 550 -40.79 39.42 14.05
CA VAL A 550 -41.87 39.91 14.91
C VAL A 550 -41.64 41.36 15.30
N ASP A 551 -42.73 42.13 15.36
CA ASP A 551 -42.67 43.55 15.71
C ASP A 551 -42.64 43.79 17.24
N THR A 552 -43.12 42.84 18.04
CA THR A 552 -43.10 42.88 19.51
C THR A 552 -42.84 41.49 20.11
N GLY A 553 -42.06 41.41 21.19
CA GLY A 553 -41.85 40.16 21.96
C GLY A 553 -40.83 39.15 21.41
N GLY A 554 -40.04 39.52 20.38
CA GLY A 554 -38.98 38.67 19.82
C GLY A 554 -37.60 38.86 20.47
N MET A 555 -36.64 38.00 20.10
CA MET A 555 -35.24 38.12 20.48
C MET A 555 -34.45 38.97 19.45
N PRO A 556 -33.44 39.75 19.88
CA PRO A 556 -32.56 40.48 18.97
C PRO A 556 -31.83 39.51 18.03
N ALA A 557 -31.95 39.74 16.73
CA ALA A 557 -31.39 38.86 15.70
C ALA A 557 -29.93 39.19 15.38
N TYR A 558 -29.15 38.14 15.09
CA TYR A 558 -27.74 38.23 14.72
C TYR A 558 -27.46 37.41 13.45
N ARG A 559 -26.40 37.78 12.73
CA ARG A 559 -25.96 37.13 11.49
C ARG A 559 -24.45 36.90 11.47
N PHE A 560 -24.02 35.86 10.78
CA PHE A 560 -22.60 35.64 10.51
C PHE A 560 -22.07 36.73 9.56
N PRO A 561 -21.03 37.49 9.93
CA PRO A 561 -20.40 38.42 8.99
C PRO A 561 -19.77 37.64 7.85
N VAL A 562 -19.87 38.15 6.63
CA VAL A 562 -19.18 37.56 5.47
C VAL A 562 -17.78 38.13 5.41
N GLU A 563 -16.79 37.25 5.50
CA GLU A 563 -15.36 37.59 5.49
C GLU A 563 -14.64 36.91 4.34
N LYS A 564 -13.46 37.45 4.01
CA LYS A 564 -12.56 36.87 3.02
C LYS A 564 -11.60 35.91 3.70
N TYR A 565 -11.56 34.68 3.20
CA TYR A 565 -10.67 33.61 3.65
C TYR A 565 -9.76 33.15 2.53
N TYR A 566 -8.60 32.62 2.89
CA TYR A 566 -7.74 31.89 1.97
C TYR A 566 -7.94 30.39 2.18
N ASN A 567 -7.87 29.61 1.11
CA ASN A 567 -7.92 28.14 1.17
C ASN A 567 -6.60 27.51 1.66
N SER A 568 -5.78 28.27 2.40
CA SER A 568 -4.50 27.89 2.98
C SER A 568 -4.20 28.76 4.21
N SER A 569 -3.55 28.20 5.23
CA SER A 569 -3.11 28.89 6.45
C SER A 569 -1.67 29.42 6.40
N GLY A 570 -0.99 29.26 5.26
CA GLY A 570 0.39 29.73 5.06
C GLY A 570 0.48 31.21 4.68
N PRO A 571 0.17 31.59 3.42
CA PRO A 571 0.33 32.96 2.96
C PRO A 571 -0.93 33.81 3.22
N GLY A 572 -0.74 35.03 3.72
CA GLY A 572 -1.80 36.05 3.81
C GLY A 572 -2.20 36.66 2.46
N ALA A 573 -1.98 35.95 1.36
CA ALA A 573 -2.20 36.39 -0.01
C ALA A 573 -2.54 35.20 -0.91
N SER A 574 -3.26 35.46 -2.01
CA SER A 574 -3.49 34.46 -3.05
C SER A 574 -2.17 34.16 -3.78
N GLN A 575 -2.00 32.94 -4.30
CA GLN A 575 -0.78 32.54 -4.98
C GLN A 575 -1.00 31.48 -6.05
N VAL A 576 -0.10 31.39 -7.02
CA VAL A 576 0.03 30.28 -7.96
C VAL A 576 1.43 29.72 -7.89
N GLY A 577 1.55 28.40 -7.83
CA GLY A 577 2.83 27.71 -7.70
C GLY A 577 2.95 26.54 -8.68
N TYR A 578 4.15 26.35 -9.19
CA TYR A 578 4.54 25.22 -10.01
C TYR A 578 5.81 24.59 -9.44
N GLN A 579 5.79 23.28 -9.25
CA GLN A 579 6.96 22.50 -8.87
C GLN A 579 7.18 21.40 -9.89
N ASN A 580 8.44 21.20 -10.29
CA ASN A 580 8.84 20.09 -11.14
C ASN A 580 10.10 19.44 -10.59
N LYS A 581 10.08 18.11 -10.49
CA LYS A 581 11.24 17.28 -10.19
C LYS A 581 11.46 16.29 -11.32
N SER A 582 12.66 16.28 -11.87
CA SER A 582 13.06 15.30 -12.88
C SER A 582 14.16 14.40 -12.32
N VAL A 583 14.08 13.10 -12.58
CA VAL A 583 15.10 12.10 -12.26
C VAL A 583 15.46 11.38 -13.54
N ASP A 584 16.75 11.37 -13.87
CA ASP A 584 17.33 10.66 -15.01
C ASP A 584 18.22 9.53 -14.49
N ASN A 585 17.90 8.30 -14.87
CA ASN A 585 18.68 7.12 -14.49
C ASN A 585 19.29 6.46 -15.73
N ASN A 586 20.49 5.91 -15.55
CA ASN A 586 21.16 5.10 -16.55
C ASN A 586 21.63 3.81 -15.90
N THR A 587 21.15 2.69 -16.43
CA THR A 587 21.44 1.35 -15.91
C THR A 587 22.16 0.53 -16.98
N PHE A 588 23.31 -0.02 -16.62
CA PHE A 588 24.09 -0.93 -17.47
C PHE A 588 24.22 -2.28 -16.77
N ASN A 589 23.87 -3.34 -17.47
CA ASN A 589 24.14 -4.72 -17.05
C ASN A 589 24.92 -5.43 -18.14
N ILE A 590 26.07 -6.01 -17.77
CA ILE A 590 26.86 -6.85 -18.68
C ILE A 590 27.25 -8.10 -17.92
N TYR A 591 26.90 -9.26 -18.44
CA TYR A 591 27.24 -10.52 -17.80
C TYR A 591 27.36 -11.64 -18.81
N THR A 592 28.08 -12.66 -18.44
CA THR A 592 28.27 -13.86 -19.24
C THR A 592 27.93 -15.09 -18.44
N THR A 593 27.34 -16.08 -19.10
CA THR A 593 26.93 -17.35 -18.49
C THR A 593 27.58 -18.50 -19.24
N TYR A 594 28.22 -19.41 -18.52
CA TYR A 594 28.79 -20.64 -19.07
C TYR A 594 28.20 -21.87 -18.37
N ASN A 595 27.63 -22.78 -19.13
CA ASN A 595 27.04 -24.03 -18.65
C ASN A 595 27.99 -25.20 -18.97
N LEU A 596 28.37 -25.96 -17.95
CA LEU A 596 29.26 -27.11 -18.07
C LEU A 596 28.56 -28.34 -17.53
N GLN A 597 28.47 -29.40 -18.32
CA GLN A 597 27.94 -30.70 -17.91
C GLN A 597 29.04 -31.75 -17.96
N LEU A 598 29.23 -32.50 -16.88
CA LEU A 598 30.28 -33.52 -16.72
C LEU A 598 29.67 -34.86 -16.25
N GLY A 599 30.38 -35.96 -16.50
CA GLY A 599 29.93 -37.33 -16.20
C GLY A 599 29.40 -38.06 -17.44
N ALA A 600 29.39 -39.39 -17.40
CA ALA A 600 28.93 -40.23 -18.52
C ALA A 600 27.46 -39.97 -18.87
N GLU A 601 26.64 -39.68 -17.86
CA GLU A 601 25.23 -39.34 -17.99
C GLU A 601 24.94 -37.85 -17.75
N LYS A 602 25.97 -37.00 -17.70
CA LYS A 602 25.87 -35.56 -17.39
C LYS A 602 25.30 -35.27 -15.99
N GLU A 603 25.63 -36.14 -15.04
CA GLU A 603 25.18 -36.11 -13.65
C GLU A 603 25.59 -34.83 -12.93
N HIS A 604 26.71 -34.21 -13.32
CA HIS A 604 27.18 -32.95 -12.77
C HIS A 604 26.87 -31.80 -13.72
N ALA A 605 26.03 -30.85 -13.32
CA ALA A 605 25.80 -29.62 -14.08
C ALA A 605 26.25 -28.39 -13.29
N PHE A 606 27.17 -27.64 -13.87
CA PHE A 606 27.66 -26.36 -13.37
C PHE A 606 27.14 -25.22 -14.26
N LYS A 607 26.79 -24.11 -13.63
CA LYS A 607 26.49 -22.86 -14.33
C LYS A 607 27.27 -21.75 -13.65
N PHE A 608 28.21 -21.18 -14.40
CA PHE A 608 29.05 -20.07 -13.98
C PHE A 608 28.50 -18.78 -14.57
N MET A 609 28.42 -17.73 -13.77
CA MET A 609 28.05 -16.39 -14.21
C MET A 609 28.98 -15.36 -13.60
N VAL A 610 29.44 -14.42 -14.41
CA VAL A 610 30.23 -13.26 -13.96
C VAL A 610 29.72 -12.03 -14.70
N GLY A 611 29.63 -10.91 -13.99
CA GLY A 611 29.14 -9.68 -14.59
C GLY A 611 29.43 -8.42 -13.79
N MET A 612 28.99 -7.30 -14.36
CA MET A 612 28.98 -5.99 -13.74
C MET A 612 27.61 -5.34 -13.88
N ASN A 613 27.27 -4.51 -12.90
CA ASN A 613 26.10 -3.65 -12.93
C ASN A 613 26.51 -2.22 -12.52
N ARG A 614 26.01 -1.23 -13.25
CA ARG A 614 26.19 0.19 -12.92
C ARG A 614 24.85 0.90 -12.98
N VAL A 615 24.54 1.65 -11.94
CA VAL A 615 23.38 2.53 -11.87
C VAL A 615 23.86 3.93 -11.53
N THR A 616 23.49 4.92 -12.33
CA THR A 616 23.71 6.33 -12.02
C THR A 616 22.39 7.07 -12.03
N SER A 617 22.14 7.87 -11.00
CA SER A 617 20.94 8.70 -10.88
C SER A 617 21.35 10.17 -10.75
N LYS A 618 20.62 11.03 -11.47
CA LYS A 618 20.71 12.48 -11.33
C LYS A 618 19.30 13.01 -11.19
N TRP A 619 19.09 13.92 -10.24
CA TRP A 619 17.82 14.61 -10.13
C TRP A 619 18.01 16.11 -10.00
N SER A 620 17.03 16.84 -10.50
CA SER A 620 16.87 18.27 -10.29
C SER A 620 15.44 18.57 -9.91
N SER A 621 15.26 19.56 -9.03
CA SER A 621 13.95 20.10 -8.71
C SER A 621 13.98 21.61 -8.76
N HIS A 622 12.87 22.20 -9.20
CA HIS A 622 12.64 23.62 -9.09
C HIS A 622 11.19 23.85 -8.70
N LYS A 623 10.98 24.90 -7.91
CA LYS A 623 9.67 25.35 -7.47
C LYS A 623 9.63 26.85 -7.67
N GLY A 624 8.63 27.34 -8.39
CA GLY A 624 8.36 28.76 -8.54
C GLY A 624 6.96 29.08 -8.08
N TRP A 625 6.76 30.22 -7.41
CA TRP A 625 5.43 30.71 -7.07
C TRP A 625 5.37 32.24 -7.12
N LYS A 626 4.17 32.76 -7.37
CA LYS A 626 3.90 34.19 -7.43
C LYS A 626 2.65 34.53 -6.60
N THR A 627 2.71 35.59 -5.81
CA THR A 627 1.62 36.03 -4.93
C THR A 627 0.70 37.05 -5.61
N ASN A 628 -0.44 37.36 -4.98
CA ASN A 628 -1.47 38.30 -5.43
C ASN A 628 -2.06 37.96 -6.82
N LEU A 629 -2.83 36.88 -6.89
CA LEU A 629 -3.64 36.55 -8.07
C LEU A 629 -4.65 37.66 -8.39
N ILE A 630 -4.64 38.09 -9.65
CA ILE A 630 -5.59 39.01 -10.29
C ILE A 630 -6.88 38.26 -10.63
N ASP A 631 -6.77 37.05 -11.18
CA ASP A 631 -7.89 36.14 -11.46
C ASP A 631 -7.82 34.93 -10.54
N LEU A 632 -8.76 34.85 -9.59
CA LEU A 632 -8.85 33.77 -8.62
C LEU A 632 -9.40 32.48 -9.23
N THR A 633 -10.07 32.53 -10.37
CA THR A 633 -10.66 31.36 -11.02
C THR A 633 -9.72 30.69 -12.02
N ASN A 634 -8.73 31.44 -12.52
CA ASN A 634 -7.72 30.98 -13.46
C ASN A 634 -6.29 31.28 -12.94
N PRO A 635 -5.79 30.50 -11.96
CA PRO A 635 -4.51 30.77 -11.33
C PRO A 635 -3.36 30.51 -12.30
N GLN A 636 -2.73 31.57 -12.80
CA GLN A 636 -1.59 31.52 -13.72
C GLN A 636 -0.56 32.59 -13.36
N PHE A 637 0.72 32.34 -13.62
CA PHE A 637 1.79 33.32 -13.34
C PHE A 637 1.56 34.72 -13.97
N PRO A 638 1.09 34.85 -15.24
CA PRO A 638 0.78 36.16 -15.81
C PRO A 638 -0.41 36.86 -15.16
N LEU A 639 -1.26 36.11 -14.47
CA LEU A 639 -2.46 36.60 -13.77
C LEU A 639 -2.20 36.76 -12.27
N ALA A 640 -0.94 36.96 -11.86
CA ALA A 640 -0.55 37.35 -10.52
C ALA A 640 0.35 38.60 -10.58
N SER A 641 0.26 39.50 -9.60
CA SER A 641 0.95 40.80 -9.60
C SER A 641 1.99 40.96 -8.47
N GLY A 642 2.02 40.04 -7.51
CA GLY A 642 2.86 40.13 -6.32
C GLY A 642 4.26 39.56 -6.49
N ASP A 643 4.89 39.29 -5.34
CA ASP A 643 6.26 38.79 -5.22
C ASP A 643 6.43 37.46 -5.94
N GLN A 644 7.61 37.30 -6.54
CA GLN A 644 8.01 36.12 -7.29
C GLN A 644 9.13 35.41 -6.56
N PHE A 645 8.96 34.11 -6.37
CA PHE A 645 9.92 33.28 -5.66
C PHE A 645 10.33 32.10 -6.54
N ILE A 646 11.58 31.68 -6.37
CA ILE A 646 12.12 30.48 -6.99
C ILE A 646 13.03 29.76 -6.00
N GLU A 647 12.85 28.46 -5.91
CA GLU A 647 13.69 27.53 -5.16
C GLU A 647 14.12 26.40 -6.10
N GLY A 648 15.26 25.78 -5.82
CA GLY A 648 15.69 24.63 -6.59
C GLY A 648 16.84 23.90 -5.94
N ASP A 649 16.99 22.64 -6.34
CA ASP A 649 18.08 21.79 -5.87
C ASP A 649 18.44 20.78 -6.97
N ARG A 650 19.63 20.18 -6.85
CA ARG A 650 20.10 19.13 -7.74
C ARG A 650 21.02 18.19 -6.98
N ASN A 651 20.93 16.91 -7.30
CA ASN A 651 21.82 15.94 -6.71
C ASN A 651 22.13 14.77 -7.67
N TRP A 652 23.14 13.99 -7.32
CA TRP A 652 23.54 12.81 -8.07
C TRP A 652 24.07 11.70 -7.16
N GLU A 653 23.92 10.47 -7.62
CA GLU A 653 24.48 9.28 -6.99
C GLU A 653 24.88 8.25 -8.04
N ALA A 654 25.85 7.40 -7.68
CA ALA A 654 26.31 6.32 -8.52
C ALA A 654 26.61 5.08 -7.69
N GLN A 655 26.27 3.93 -8.27
CA GLN A 655 26.61 2.61 -7.77
C GLN A 655 27.27 1.80 -8.89
N LEU A 656 28.33 1.07 -8.55
CA LEU A 656 29.00 0.12 -9.43
C LEU A 656 29.23 -1.18 -8.66
N GLY A 657 28.87 -2.30 -9.25
CA GLY A 657 29.07 -3.61 -8.65
C GLY A 657 29.60 -4.63 -9.64
N PHE A 658 30.44 -5.52 -9.14
CA PHE A 658 30.91 -6.72 -9.84
C PHE A 658 30.43 -7.95 -9.11
N PHE A 659 29.89 -8.93 -9.82
CA PHE A 659 29.30 -10.11 -9.23
C PHE A 659 29.75 -11.39 -9.93
N GLY A 660 29.80 -12.47 -9.15
CA GLY A 660 29.99 -13.83 -9.62
C GLY A 660 28.97 -14.75 -8.97
N ARG A 661 28.48 -15.73 -9.74
CA ARG A 661 27.53 -16.77 -9.30
C ARG A 661 27.96 -18.13 -9.84
N LEU A 662 27.92 -19.12 -8.96
CA LEU A 662 28.13 -20.53 -9.26
C LEU A 662 26.88 -21.29 -8.85
N ASN A 663 26.26 -21.98 -9.79
CA ASN A 663 25.27 -23.02 -9.52
C ASN A 663 25.87 -24.38 -9.82
N TYR A 664 25.61 -25.35 -8.94
CA TYR A 664 25.99 -26.74 -9.11
C TYR A 664 24.78 -27.63 -8.80
N SER A 665 24.50 -28.58 -9.67
CA SER A 665 23.53 -29.64 -9.43
C SER A 665 24.17 -31.01 -9.68
N PHE A 666 23.87 -31.96 -8.80
CA PHE A 666 24.29 -33.35 -8.93
C PHE A 666 23.07 -34.26 -8.94
N GLU A 667 22.88 -34.98 -10.06
CA GLU A 667 21.79 -35.93 -10.32
C GLU A 667 20.38 -35.39 -10.00
N ASP A 668 20.15 -34.08 -10.13
CA ASP A 668 18.90 -33.42 -9.72
C ASP A 668 18.49 -33.73 -8.25
N ARG A 669 19.46 -34.12 -7.40
CA ARG A 669 19.29 -34.43 -5.98
C ARG A 669 19.86 -33.33 -5.09
N TYR A 670 21.08 -32.93 -5.37
CA TYR A 670 21.82 -31.95 -4.57
C TYR A 670 22.05 -30.69 -5.39
N PHE A 671 21.68 -29.54 -4.83
CA PHE A 671 21.81 -28.24 -5.43
C PHE A 671 22.63 -27.35 -4.52
N LEU A 672 23.68 -26.72 -5.06
CA LEU A 672 24.48 -25.72 -4.37
C LEU A 672 24.51 -24.44 -5.21
N GLU A 673 24.43 -23.31 -4.53
CA GLU A 673 24.61 -22.00 -5.13
C GLU A 673 25.53 -21.15 -4.24
N ALA A 674 26.48 -20.48 -4.87
CA ALA A 674 27.36 -19.52 -4.22
C ALA A 674 27.40 -18.24 -5.04
N ASN A 675 27.21 -17.10 -4.38
CA ASN A 675 27.35 -15.78 -4.98
C ASN A 675 28.38 -14.97 -4.21
N ILE A 676 29.12 -14.13 -4.94
CA ILE A 676 29.97 -13.12 -4.33
C ILE A 676 29.83 -11.83 -5.12
N ARG A 677 29.72 -10.72 -4.40
CA ARG A 677 29.61 -9.40 -5.01
C ARG A 677 30.54 -8.40 -4.34
N ARG A 678 31.11 -7.50 -5.13
CA ARG A 678 31.87 -6.34 -4.67
C ARG A 678 31.14 -5.08 -5.14
N ASP A 679 30.53 -4.35 -4.22
CA ASP A 679 29.74 -3.16 -4.50
C ASP A 679 30.45 -1.89 -4.02
N GLY A 680 30.35 -0.84 -4.85
CA GLY A 680 30.88 0.50 -4.62
C GLY A 680 29.77 1.54 -4.68
N SER A 681 29.75 2.48 -3.74
CA SER A 681 28.74 3.55 -3.67
C SER A 681 29.34 4.93 -3.48
N SER A 682 28.83 5.92 -4.20
CA SER A 682 29.24 7.33 -4.05
C SER A 682 28.77 7.98 -2.75
N LYS A 683 27.98 7.27 -1.92
CA LYS A 683 27.38 7.80 -0.67
C LYS A 683 28.28 7.70 0.56
N PHE A 684 29.40 7.00 0.45
CA PHE A 684 30.35 6.80 1.54
C PHE A 684 31.70 7.47 1.23
N PRO A 685 32.54 7.71 2.26
CA PRO A 685 33.91 8.21 2.06
C PRO A 685 34.72 7.35 1.08
N LYS A 686 35.67 7.97 0.35
CA LYS A 686 36.43 7.32 -0.74
C LYS A 686 37.15 6.03 -0.31
N ASN A 687 37.62 5.97 0.93
CA ASN A 687 38.29 4.83 1.55
C ASN A 687 37.32 3.72 1.99
N LEU A 688 36.02 4.00 2.11
CA LEU A 688 34.99 3.09 2.63
C LEU A 688 33.88 2.78 1.61
N GLN A 689 34.02 3.26 0.37
CA GLN A 689 33.00 3.12 -0.68
C GLN A 689 32.77 1.67 -1.12
N TRP A 690 33.77 0.77 -0.99
CA TRP A 690 33.72 -0.62 -1.48
C TRP A 690 33.56 -1.64 -0.36
N ARG A 691 32.65 -2.60 -0.53
CA ARG A 691 32.46 -3.75 0.38
C ARG A 691 32.22 -5.05 -0.39
N TRP A 692 32.49 -6.18 0.25
CA TRP A 692 32.24 -7.53 -0.26
C TRP A 692 31.00 -8.14 0.41
N PHE A 693 30.19 -8.83 -0.39
CA PHE A 693 28.90 -9.39 0.01
C PHE A 693 28.79 -10.83 -0.51
N PRO A 694 29.10 -11.84 0.31
CA PRO A 694 28.96 -13.24 -0.06
C PRO A 694 27.55 -13.77 0.25
N SER A 695 27.12 -14.77 -0.51
CA SER A 695 25.95 -15.58 -0.17
C SER A 695 26.10 -17.03 -0.64
N PHE A 696 25.44 -17.93 0.07
CA PHE A 696 25.48 -19.37 -0.17
C PHE A 696 24.09 -19.97 0.06
N SER A 697 23.71 -20.94 -0.74
CA SER A 697 22.51 -21.72 -0.52
C SER A 697 22.66 -23.15 -1.00
N ALA A 698 21.92 -24.05 -0.35
CA ALA A 698 21.93 -25.47 -0.63
C ALA A 698 20.50 -26.00 -0.65
N GLY A 699 20.26 -27.02 -1.47
CA GLY A 699 18.99 -27.72 -1.53
C GLY A 699 19.20 -29.21 -1.75
N TRP A 700 18.39 -30.03 -1.09
CA TRP A 700 18.42 -31.48 -1.23
C TRP A 700 17.00 -32.00 -1.48
N VAL A 701 16.78 -32.57 -2.66
CA VAL A 701 15.53 -33.22 -3.06
C VAL A 701 15.61 -34.68 -2.62
N PHE A 702 15.21 -34.95 -1.38
CA PHE A 702 15.33 -36.28 -0.77
C PHE A 702 14.39 -37.31 -1.39
N THR A 703 13.29 -36.90 -2.05
CA THR A 703 12.40 -37.83 -2.77
C THR A 703 13.01 -38.41 -4.05
N ASN A 704 14.08 -37.80 -4.56
CA ASN A 704 14.83 -38.36 -5.69
C ASN A 704 15.80 -39.45 -5.24
N GLU A 705 15.93 -39.72 -3.94
CA GLU A 705 16.74 -40.83 -3.44
C GLU A 705 16.04 -42.18 -3.61
N SER A 706 16.83 -43.22 -3.88
CA SER A 706 16.33 -44.57 -4.10
C SER A 706 15.52 -45.12 -2.93
N PHE A 707 15.88 -44.76 -1.69
CA PHE A 707 15.19 -45.20 -0.48
C PHE A 707 13.79 -44.56 -0.29
N MET A 708 13.49 -43.46 -0.98
CA MET A 708 12.18 -42.78 -0.92
C MET A 708 11.21 -43.28 -1.99
N LYS A 709 11.66 -44.07 -2.97
CA LYS A 709 10.80 -44.64 -4.02
C LYS A 709 9.56 -45.39 -3.51
N PRO A 710 9.61 -46.15 -2.39
CA PRO A 710 8.42 -46.82 -1.86
C PRO A 710 7.28 -45.88 -1.44
N VAL A 711 7.58 -44.62 -1.10
CA VAL A 711 6.58 -43.65 -0.61
C VAL A 711 6.22 -42.56 -1.63
N GLU A 712 6.73 -42.64 -2.86
CA GLU A 712 6.52 -41.64 -3.94
C GLU A 712 5.03 -41.39 -4.28
N ASN A 713 4.19 -42.43 -4.10
CA ASN A 713 2.74 -42.34 -4.28
C ASN A 713 2.05 -41.44 -3.24
N ILE A 714 2.63 -41.35 -2.03
CA ILE A 714 2.12 -40.51 -0.94
C ILE A 714 2.82 -39.15 -0.99
N LEU A 715 4.16 -39.14 -0.99
CA LEU A 715 5.00 -37.96 -1.05
C LEU A 715 5.68 -37.89 -2.43
N SER A 716 5.08 -37.11 -3.32
CA SER A 716 5.49 -36.98 -4.73
C SER A 716 6.69 -36.07 -4.93
N PHE A 717 6.93 -35.13 -4.01
CA PHE A 717 8.14 -34.31 -4.01
C PHE A 717 8.45 -33.84 -2.59
N GLY A 718 9.73 -33.85 -2.24
CA GLY A 718 10.21 -33.40 -0.95
C GLY A 718 11.60 -32.78 -1.07
N LYS A 719 11.75 -31.57 -0.57
CA LYS A 719 13.00 -30.82 -0.60
C LYS A 719 13.28 -30.10 0.71
N PHE A 720 14.52 -30.21 1.18
CA PHE A 720 15.09 -29.30 2.18
C PHE A 720 15.90 -28.22 1.48
N ARG A 721 15.85 -26.99 2.00
CA ARG A 721 16.68 -25.88 1.55
C ARG A 721 17.21 -25.07 2.72
N ALA A 722 18.40 -24.52 2.55
CA ALA A 722 19.05 -23.65 3.51
C ALA A 722 19.81 -22.57 2.78
N SER A 723 19.78 -21.33 3.27
CA SER A 723 20.53 -20.23 2.69
C SER A 723 21.09 -19.29 3.75
N TRP A 724 22.24 -18.71 3.46
CA TRP A 724 22.81 -17.61 4.21
C TRP A 724 23.39 -16.57 3.25
N GLY A 725 23.19 -15.29 3.51
CA GLY A 725 23.81 -14.24 2.71
C GLY A 725 23.85 -12.89 3.41
N SER A 726 24.82 -12.07 3.02
CA SER A 726 24.97 -10.68 3.46
C SER A 726 24.79 -9.73 2.29
N ILE A 727 24.02 -8.65 2.46
CA ILE A 727 23.84 -7.58 1.48
C ILE A 727 24.09 -6.24 2.18
N GLY A 728 24.83 -5.33 1.54
CA GLY A 728 25.00 -3.97 2.04
C GLY A 728 23.78 -3.11 1.78
N ASP A 729 23.42 -2.21 2.68
CA ASP A 729 22.44 -1.15 2.44
C ASP A 729 23.12 0.23 2.39
N GLN A 730 22.64 1.06 1.46
CA GLN A 730 23.14 2.41 1.17
C GLN A 730 22.01 3.45 1.13
N THR A 731 20.85 3.17 1.72
CA THR A 731 19.66 4.02 1.63
C THR A 731 19.74 5.23 2.56
N VAL A 732 20.82 6.00 2.40
CA VAL A 732 21.14 7.21 3.16
C VAL A 732 21.40 8.40 2.25
N SER A 733 21.50 9.60 2.84
CA SER A 733 21.89 10.81 2.11
C SER A 733 23.32 10.69 1.58
N ASN A 734 23.58 11.22 0.38
CA ASN A 734 24.92 11.27 -0.20
C ASN A 734 25.81 12.39 0.39
N THR A 735 25.27 13.21 1.30
CA THR A 735 25.99 14.24 2.06
C THR A 735 26.34 13.81 3.48
N LEU A 736 25.99 12.58 3.89
CA LEU A 736 26.04 12.13 5.28
C LEU A 736 27.43 12.26 5.94
N TYR A 737 28.50 12.15 5.15
CA TYR A 737 29.89 12.24 5.62
C TYR A 737 30.53 13.62 5.38
N LYS A 738 29.74 14.63 4.97
CA LYS A 738 30.22 16.00 4.68
C LYS A 738 29.75 16.97 5.76
N ALA A 739 30.69 17.70 6.34
CA ALA A 739 30.36 18.85 7.17
C ALA A 739 29.83 19.99 6.26
N ILE A 740 28.56 20.36 6.45
CA ILE A 740 27.89 21.41 5.68
C ILE A 740 27.56 22.57 6.61
N LEU A 741 27.87 23.79 6.18
CA LEU A 741 27.37 25.01 6.82
C LEU A 741 25.95 25.24 6.31
N ALA A 742 24.96 25.14 7.19
CA ALA A 742 23.59 25.47 6.83
C ALA A 742 23.49 26.97 6.54
N ASP A 743 22.99 27.35 5.38
CA ASP A 743 22.68 28.74 5.07
C ASP A 743 21.31 29.13 5.61
N GLY A 744 21.13 30.41 5.85
CA GLY A 744 19.88 30.98 6.32
C GLY A 744 19.91 32.50 6.26
N GLN A 745 18.84 33.11 6.75
CA GLN A 745 18.78 34.55 6.91
C GLN A 745 18.71 34.90 8.40
N SER A 746 19.45 35.94 8.77
CA SER A 746 19.46 36.49 10.12
C SER A 746 18.06 36.98 10.51
N SER A 747 17.71 36.78 11.78
CA SER A 747 16.55 37.41 12.40
C SER A 747 16.77 38.91 12.66
N TRP A 748 18.01 39.38 12.54
CA TRP A 748 18.40 40.79 12.69
C TRP A 748 18.49 41.46 11.33
N LEU A 749 17.97 42.68 11.24
CA LEU A 749 18.09 43.52 10.06
C LEU A 749 19.40 44.30 10.12
N ASP A 750 19.99 44.55 8.95
CA ASP A 750 21.08 45.53 8.83
C ASP A 750 20.55 46.97 9.00
N GLY A 751 21.46 47.95 8.96
CA GLY A 751 21.11 49.38 9.05
C GLY A 751 20.20 49.89 7.91
N SER A 752 19.98 49.08 6.87
CA SER A 752 19.12 49.38 5.73
C SER A 752 17.79 48.60 5.78
N GLY A 753 17.53 47.85 6.85
CA GLY A 753 16.29 47.07 7.02
C GLY A 753 16.27 45.73 6.29
N ASN A 754 17.41 45.24 5.79
CA ASN A 754 17.50 43.96 5.08
C ASN A 754 17.96 42.83 6.00
N LYS A 755 17.44 41.62 5.79
CA LYS A 755 17.96 40.42 6.46
C LYS A 755 19.33 40.06 5.88
N MET A 756 20.30 39.81 6.76
CA MET A 756 21.65 39.39 6.35
C MET A 756 21.74 37.88 6.14
N PRO A 757 22.55 37.39 5.19
CA PRO A 757 22.86 35.96 5.11
C PRO A 757 23.57 35.51 6.38
N LEU A 758 23.16 34.36 6.91
CA LEU A 758 23.75 33.70 8.07
C LEU A 758 24.19 32.30 7.65
N TYR A 759 25.35 31.88 8.13
CA TYR A 759 25.80 30.50 8.04
C TYR A 759 25.86 29.90 9.46
N GLY A 760 25.17 28.79 9.67
CA GLY A 760 25.20 28.05 10.93
C GLY A 760 26.54 27.35 11.15
N THR A 761 26.71 26.75 12.33
CA THR A 761 27.87 25.89 12.61
C THR A 761 27.84 24.61 11.76
N PRO A 762 28.99 24.09 11.33
CA PRO A 762 29.02 22.87 10.54
C PRO A 762 28.49 21.68 11.36
N SER A 763 27.74 20.78 10.72
CA SER A 763 27.29 19.55 11.36
C SER A 763 28.46 18.63 11.71
N LEU A 764 28.44 18.01 12.89
CA LEU A 764 29.37 16.93 13.22
C LEU A 764 29.10 15.73 12.30
N VAL A 765 30.17 15.13 11.79
CA VAL A 765 30.12 13.95 10.93
C VAL A 765 31.09 12.89 11.43
N ASP A 766 30.68 11.64 11.35
CA ASP A 766 31.57 10.50 11.56
C ASP A 766 32.33 10.22 10.25
N SER A 767 33.66 10.32 10.29
CA SER A 767 34.52 10.07 9.13
C SER A 767 34.58 8.60 8.71
N ASP A 768 34.24 7.69 9.61
CA ASP A 768 34.30 6.24 9.41
C ASP A 768 32.94 5.63 9.06
N ILE A 769 31.95 6.47 8.75
CA ILE A 769 30.62 6.00 8.35
C ILE A 769 30.66 5.17 7.06
N SER A 770 30.09 3.99 7.12
CA SER A 770 30.12 2.96 6.08
C SER A 770 28.76 2.27 5.94
N TRP A 771 28.75 1.20 5.15
CA TRP A 771 27.59 0.39 4.82
C TRP A 771 26.88 -0.20 6.05
N GLN A 772 25.56 -0.29 5.98
CA GLN A 772 24.79 -1.17 6.86
C GLN A 772 24.82 -2.58 6.28
N GLU A 773 24.93 -3.63 7.10
CA GLU A 773 25.05 -5.02 6.62
C GLU A 773 23.82 -5.83 7.02
N ILE A 774 23.10 -6.37 6.04
CA ILE A 774 21.90 -7.18 6.25
C ILE A 774 22.23 -8.63 5.98
N GLU A 775 22.33 -9.42 7.05
CA GLU A 775 22.55 -10.85 7.00
C GLU A 775 21.23 -11.60 7.15
N THR A 776 20.95 -12.55 6.27
CA THR A 776 19.77 -13.43 6.38
C THR A 776 20.22 -14.88 6.44
N LEU A 777 19.66 -15.63 7.38
CA LEU A 777 19.72 -17.08 7.48
C LEU A 777 18.30 -17.62 7.25
N ASP A 778 18.15 -18.62 6.39
CA ASP A 778 16.87 -19.22 6.01
C ASP A 778 16.97 -20.75 6.00
N PHE A 779 15.94 -21.42 6.51
CA PHE A 779 15.74 -22.86 6.39
C PHE A 779 14.32 -23.11 5.89
N GLY A 780 14.19 -23.85 4.80
CA GLY A 780 12.91 -24.12 4.15
C GLY A 780 12.69 -25.60 3.86
N VAL A 781 11.41 -25.99 3.82
CA VAL A 781 10.95 -27.32 3.42
C VAL A 781 9.83 -27.16 2.41
N ASP A 782 9.92 -27.88 1.30
CA ASP A 782 8.90 -27.93 0.25
C ASP A 782 8.44 -29.37 0.07
N LEU A 783 7.15 -29.63 0.28
CA LEU A 783 6.54 -30.96 0.23
C LEU A 783 5.34 -30.96 -0.72
N ARG A 784 5.19 -32.03 -1.51
CA ARG A 784 4.04 -32.28 -2.37
C ARG A 784 3.55 -33.70 -2.19
N PHE A 785 2.26 -33.87 -1.97
CA PHE A 785 1.61 -35.14 -1.69
C PHE A 785 0.60 -35.51 -2.78
N PHE A 786 0.29 -36.81 -2.86
CA PHE A 786 -0.80 -37.37 -3.65
C PHE A 786 -0.78 -36.93 -5.12
N LYS A 787 0.36 -37.11 -5.78
CA LYS A 787 0.63 -36.66 -7.16
C LYS A 787 0.48 -35.14 -7.32
N ASN A 788 1.16 -34.39 -6.43
CA ASN A 788 1.18 -32.93 -6.39
C ASN A 788 -0.17 -32.22 -6.12
N LYS A 789 -1.21 -32.97 -5.73
CA LYS A 789 -2.53 -32.40 -5.42
C LYS A 789 -2.53 -31.56 -4.15
N PHE A 790 -1.67 -31.87 -3.18
CA PHE A 790 -1.53 -31.12 -1.94
C PHE A 790 -0.07 -30.67 -1.77
N GLY A 791 0.15 -29.37 -1.57
CA GLY A 791 1.46 -28.78 -1.33
C GLY A 791 1.55 -28.16 0.05
N VAL A 792 2.73 -28.26 0.67
CA VAL A 792 3.09 -27.55 1.90
C VAL A 792 4.48 -26.97 1.74
N THR A 793 4.63 -25.67 1.99
CA THR A 793 5.92 -24.99 2.06
C THR A 793 6.03 -24.32 3.42
N PHE A 794 7.17 -24.54 4.09
CA PHE A 794 7.50 -23.91 5.35
C PHE A 794 8.87 -23.24 5.25
N ASP A 795 9.00 -22.03 5.79
CA ASP A 795 10.26 -21.29 5.92
C ASP A 795 10.43 -20.81 7.35
N TRP A 796 11.62 -20.97 7.92
CA TRP A 796 12.07 -20.26 9.11
C TRP A 796 13.22 -19.33 8.71
N TYR A 797 13.23 -18.10 9.21
CA TYR A 797 14.27 -17.15 8.90
C TYR A 797 14.72 -16.30 10.09
N ARG A 798 15.97 -15.84 10.02
CA ARG A 798 16.56 -14.83 10.88
C ARG A 798 17.25 -13.77 10.03
N ARG A 799 16.85 -12.52 10.17
CA ARG A 799 17.49 -11.35 9.56
C ARG A 799 18.20 -10.53 10.63
N ASP A 800 19.49 -10.30 10.47
CA ASP A 800 20.34 -9.47 11.32
C ASP A 800 20.76 -8.23 10.53
N THR A 801 20.32 -7.03 10.94
CA THR A 801 20.88 -5.77 10.43
C THR A 801 21.99 -5.33 11.38
N LYS A 802 23.24 -5.44 10.93
CA LYS A 802 24.45 -5.03 11.64
C LYS A 802 24.92 -3.67 11.15
N ASN A 803 25.72 -3.00 11.99
CA ASN A 803 26.33 -1.71 11.65
C ASN A 803 25.29 -0.69 11.16
N MET A 804 24.08 -0.72 11.74
CA MET A 804 22.98 0.14 11.36
C MET A 804 23.34 1.59 11.67
N ILE A 805 23.04 2.48 10.72
CA ILE A 805 23.32 3.90 10.87
C ILE A 805 22.26 4.50 11.79
N ILE A 806 22.68 4.98 12.96
CA ILE A 806 21.83 5.66 13.94
C ILE A 806 22.58 6.86 14.50
N GLU A 807 21.88 7.73 15.23
CA GLU A 807 22.52 8.77 16.02
C GLU A 807 23.35 8.14 17.15
N GLY A 808 24.52 8.73 17.42
CA GLY A 808 25.35 8.35 18.56
C GLY A 808 24.69 8.66 19.90
N GLU A 809 25.40 8.33 20.97
CA GLU A 809 25.01 8.74 22.32
C GLU A 809 24.95 10.27 22.41
N SER A 810 24.02 10.78 23.22
CA SER A 810 23.85 12.22 23.41
C SER A 810 25.15 12.86 23.89
N LEU A 811 25.58 13.91 23.19
CA LEU A 811 26.78 14.66 23.55
C LEU A 811 26.45 15.72 24.61
N PRO A 812 27.43 16.17 25.42
CA PRO A 812 27.21 17.24 26.39
C PRO A 812 26.61 18.49 25.73
N VAL A 813 25.57 19.06 26.33
CA VAL A 813 24.91 20.28 25.81
C VAL A 813 25.87 21.46 25.63
N THR A 814 26.99 21.48 26.37
CA THR A 814 28.06 22.48 26.23
C THR A 814 28.79 22.44 24.89
N LEU A 815 28.75 21.30 24.17
CA LEU A 815 29.31 21.18 22.83
C LEU A 815 28.47 21.94 21.78
N GLY A 816 27.18 22.16 22.05
CA GLY A 816 26.28 22.91 21.18
C GLY A 816 25.95 22.23 19.84
N ALA A 817 26.27 20.94 19.69
CA ALA A 817 26.01 20.15 18.49
C ALA A 817 25.32 18.83 18.83
N THR A 818 24.47 18.34 17.93
CA THR A 818 23.85 17.01 18.04
C THR A 818 24.88 15.92 17.75
N ALA A 819 24.65 14.72 18.29
CA ALA A 819 25.50 13.58 18.02
C ALA A 819 25.52 13.26 16.51
N PRO A 820 26.70 13.02 15.91
CA PRO A 820 26.76 12.59 14.51
C PRO A 820 26.07 11.23 14.34
N LYS A 821 25.60 10.98 13.11
CA LYS A 821 25.16 9.63 12.73
C LYS A 821 26.39 8.79 12.40
N GLY A 822 26.38 7.54 12.84
CA GLY A 822 27.43 6.55 12.60
C GLY A 822 26.89 5.12 12.67
N ASN A 823 27.72 4.12 12.38
CA ASN A 823 27.34 2.70 12.37
C ASN A 823 27.22 2.12 13.80
N TYR A 824 26.33 2.66 14.62
CA TYR A 824 26.24 2.34 16.05
C TYR A 824 25.14 1.35 16.42
N GLY A 825 24.18 1.08 15.52
CA GLY A 825 22.98 0.31 15.81
C GLY A 825 23.03 -1.14 15.30
N SER A 826 22.15 -1.99 15.82
CA SER A 826 21.86 -3.32 15.27
C SER A 826 20.46 -3.79 15.66
N LEU A 827 19.81 -4.56 14.79
CA LEU A 827 18.52 -5.21 15.07
C LEU A 827 18.46 -6.62 14.51
N ARG A 828 17.58 -7.44 15.08
CA ARG A 828 17.35 -8.83 14.67
C ARG A 828 15.87 -9.11 14.52
N THR A 829 15.47 -9.63 13.37
CA THR A 829 14.13 -10.16 13.09
C THR A 829 14.18 -11.68 13.00
N LYS A 830 13.28 -12.37 13.70
CA LYS A 830 13.06 -13.82 13.59
C LYS A 830 11.62 -14.06 13.14
N GLY A 831 11.41 -14.96 12.20
CA GLY A 831 10.07 -15.28 11.73
C GLY A 831 9.97 -16.64 11.07
N TRP A 832 8.73 -17.02 10.77
CA TRP A 832 8.38 -18.23 10.06
C TRP A 832 7.19 -17.98 9.12
N GLU A 833 7.11 -18.78 8.06
CA GLU A 833 6.08 -18.71 7.03
C GLU A 833 5.61 -20.14 6.73
N LEU A 834 4.30 -20.35 6.66
CA LEU A 834 3.68 -21.62 6.27
C LEU A 834 2.66 -21.34 5.18
N SER A 835 2.72 -22.09 4.09
CA SER A 835 1.70 -22.08 3.05
C SER A 835 1.31 -23.50 2.68
N ALA A 836 0.02 -23.72 2.47
CA ALA A 836 -0.53 -24.97 1.99
C ALA A 836 -1.44 -24.70 0.79
N ASP A 837 -1.41 -25.59 -0.19
CA ASP A 837 -2.28 -25.52 -1.35
C ASP A 837 -2.86 -26.89 -1.68
N PHE A 838 -4.09 -26.92 -2.16
CA PHE A 838 -4.78 -28.12 -2.61
C PHE A 838 -5.47 -27.86 -3.93
N THR A 839 -5.26 -28.73 -4.91
CA THR A 839 -5.96 -28.67 -6.20
C THR A 839 -6.48 -30.03 -6.58
N HIS A 840 -7.76 -30.11 -6.97
CA HIS A 840 -8.37 -31.34 -7.42
C HIS A 840 -9.40 -31.08 -8.52
N ARG A 841 -9.44 -31.97 -9.51
CA ARG A 841 -10.45 -32.02 -10.56
C ARG A 841 -11.21 -33.34 -10.43
N PHE A 842 -12.51 -33.24 -10.15
CA PHE A 842 -13.39 -34.39 -10.08
C PHE A 842 -13.75 -34.88 -11.49
N SER A 843 -14.11 -36.16 -11.61
CA SER A 843 -14.48 -36.80 -12.88
C SER A 843 -15.69 -36.16 -13.57
N ASN A 844 -16.56 -35.48 -12.82
CA ASN A 844 -17.68 -34.70 -13.36
C ASN A 844 -17.26 -33.37 -13.99
N GLY A 845 -15.97 -32.99 -13.91
CA GLY A 845 -15.42 -31.74 -14.42
C GLY A 845 -15.32 -30.60 -13.42
N LEU A 846 -15.80 -30.75 -12.17
CA LEU A 846 -15.66 -29.75 -11.12
C LEU A 846 -14.19 -29.64 -10.68
N GLY A 847 -13.62 -28.45 -10.74
CA GLY A 847 -12.32 -28.11 -10.17
C GLY A 847 -12.50 -27.43 -8.82
N ILE A 848 -11.66 -27.77 -7.86
CA ILE A 848 -11.51 -27.05 -6.59
C ILE A 848 -10.04 -26.71 -6.38
N ASN A 849 -9.79 -25.47 -5.98
CA ASN A 849 -8.49 -24.99 -5.53
C ASN A 849 -8.63 -24.33 -4.16
N VAL A 850 -7.75 -24.68 -3.23
CA VAL A 850 -7.62 -24.05 -1.92
C VAL A 850 -6.19 -23.63 -1.74
N MET A 851 -5.97 -22.41 -1.26
CA MET A 851 -4.65 -21.93 -0.88
C MET A 851 -4.76 -21.24 0.47
N ALA A 852 -3.91 -21.58 1.41
CA ALA A 852 -3.85 -20.94 2.71
C ALA A 852 -2.41 -20.58 3.05
N SER A 853 -2.21 -19.44 3.69
CA SER A 853 -0.91 -19.02 4.17
C SER A 853 -1.01 -18.31 5.51
N ILE A 854 0.02 -18.48 6.34
CA ILE A 854 0.18 -17.79 7.62
C ILE A 854 1.66 -17.52 7.85
N SER A 855 1.97 -16.35 8.38
CA SER A 855 3.34 -15.94 8.68
C SER A 855 3.40 -15.11 9.96
N ASP A 856 4.55 -15.15 10.61
CA ASP A 856 4.78 -14.41 11.84
C ASP A 856 6.23 -13.93 11.94
N ALA A 857 6.43 -12.73 12.49
CA ALA A 857 7.75 -12.14 12.63
C ALA A 857 7.85 -11.29 13.90
N THR A 858 9.02 -11.33 14.55
CA THR A 858 9.34 -10.50 15.72
C THR A 858 10.70 -9.86 15.56
N THR A 859 10.80 -8.57 15.90
CA THR A 859 12.05 -7.82 15.82
C THR A 859 12.50 -7.36 17.19
N TYR A 860 13.79 -7.49 17.48
CA TYR A 860 14.45 -7.02 18.70
C TYR A 860 15.57 -6.06 18.35
N ILE A 861 15.73 -5.01 19.14
CA ILE A 861 16.88 -4.11 19.06
C ILE A 861 18.02 -4.77 19.80
N THR A 862 19.07 -5.17 19.08
CA THR A 862 20.23 -5.83 19.69
C THR A 862 21.29 -4.84 20.14
N LYS A 863 21.33 -3.66 19.52
CA LYS A 863 22.18 -2.53 19.90
C LYS A 863 21.53 -1.21 19.48
N GLY A 864 21.24 -0.34 20.44
CA GLY A 864 20.75 1.04 20.24
C GLY A 864 21.78 2.07 20.72
N ALA A 865 21.38 3.34 20.74
CA ALA A 865 22.23 4.43 21.25
C ALA A 865 22.54 4.30 22.76
N ASP A 866 21.70 3.56 23.49
CA ASP A 866 21.80 3.29 24.94
C ASP A 866 22.57 2.00 25.28
N TYR A 867 23.30 1.40 24.32
CA TYR A 867 23.95 0.10 24.51
C TYR A 867 24.97 0.09 25.67
N LEU A 868 25.63 1.23 25.91
CA LEU A 868 26.57 1.40 27.04
C LEU A 868 25.88 1.74 28.36
N THR A 869 24.60 2.13 28.32
CA THR A 869 23.79 2.39 29.52
C THR A 869 23.41 1.06 30.19
N PRO A 870 23.58 0.90 31.51
CA PRO A 870 23.10 -0.28 32.25
C PRO A 870 21.62 -0.56 31.99
N TRP A 871 21.20 -1.82 32.06
CA TRP A 871 19.83 -2.22 31.71
C TRP A 871 18.78 -1.47 32.52
N GLU A 872 19.04 -1.36 33.82
CA GLU A 872 18.23 -0.69 34.84
C GLU A 872 17.97 0.79 34.56
N ASP A 873 18.90 1.50 33.93
CA ASP A 873 18.82 2.94 33.66
C ASP A 873 18.23 3.27 32.27
N ARG A 874 17.99 2.25 31.43
CA ARG A 874 17.42 2.45 30.10
C ARG A 874 15.96 2.86 30.20
N LYS A 875 15.59 3.91 29.46
CA LYS A 875 14.25 4.49 29.49
C LYS A 875 13.21 3.63 28.78
N LEU A 876 12.08 3.38 29.45
CA LEU A 876 10.89 2.72 28.89
C LEU A 876 10.25 3.51 27.74
N GLY A 877 10.50 4.82 27.65
CA GLY A 877 10.02 5.67 26.56
C GLY A 877 10.76 5.48 25.23
N THR A 878 11.94 4.86 25.22
CA THR A 878 12.79 4.78 24.02
C THR A 878 12.41 3.57 23.15
N THR A 879 11.77 3.82 22.00
CA THR A 879 11.34 2.78 21.04
C THR A 879 12.49 1.87 20.59
N TYR A 880 13.70 2.43 20.45
CA TYR A 880 14.88 1.74 19.95
C TYR A 880 15.90 1.41 21.04
N SER A 881 15.44 1.11 22.25
CA SER A 881 16.28 0.73 23.39
C SER A 881 16.89 -0.67 23.22
N THR A 882 18.15 -0.84 23.60
CA THR A 882 18.88 -2.11 23.54
C THR A 882 18.20 -3.20 24.38
N GLY A 883 17.89 -4.33 23.75
CA GLY A 883 17.22 -5.49 24.36
C GLY A 883 15.70 -5.47 24.20
N ARG A 884 15.11 -4.35 23.75
CA ARG A 884 13.67 -4.18 23.60
C ARG A 884 13.12 -4.87 22.35
N ARG A 885 11.93 -5.46 22.46
CA ARG A 885 11.16 -5.90 21.29
C ARG A 885 10.48 -4.71 20.63
N TYR A 886 10.65 -4.60 19.32
CA TYR A 886 10.08 -3.51 18.55
C TYR A 886 8.54 -3.53 18.60
N GLY A 887 7.96 -2.34 18.80
CA GLY A 887 6.51 -2.13 18.90
C GLY A 887 5.88 -2.43 20.26
N ASP A 888 6.64 -2.83 21.29
CA ASP A 888 6.10 -3.04 22.64
C ASP A 888 5.54 -1.73 23.22
N ILE A 889 4.31 -1.82 23.72
CA ILE A 889 3.57 -0.73 24.35
C ILE A 889 3.64 -0.93 25.85
N TYR A 890 4.33 -0.01 26.54
CA TYR A 890 4.35 0.05 28.00
C TYR A 890 3.18 0.92 28.50
N GLY A 891 2.52 0.45 29.55
CA GLY A 891 1.39 1.11 30.18
C GLY A 891 0.88 0.33 31.39
N PHE A 892 -0.29 0.73 31.89
CA PHE A 892 -0.89 0.19 33.11
C PHE A 892 -1.86 -0.95 32.81
N VAL A 893 -1.98 -1.90 33.74
CA VAL A 893 -3.01 -2.94 33.67
C VAL A 893 -4.29 -2.40 34.29
N THR A 894 -5.38 -2.37 33.53
CA THR A 894 -6.71 -1.97 34.03
C THR A 894 -7.35 -3.13 34.80
N ASP A 895 -7.87 -2.88 35.99
CA ASP A 895 -8.76 -3.79 36.74
C ASP A 895 -10.20 -3.66 36.19
N ARG A 896 -10.84 -2.52 36.48
CA ARG A 896 -12.20 -2.17 36.03
C ARG A 896 -12.43 -0.66 36.17
N LEU A 897 -13.65 -0.21 35.92
CA LEU A 897 -14.09 1.12 36.37
C LEU A 897 -14.41 1.07 37.87
N PHE A 898 -14.04 2.11 38.61
CA PHE A 898 -14.48 2.32 39.98
C PHE A 898 -16.01 2.37 40.03
N GLN A 899 -16.58 1.78 41.08
CA GLN A 899 -18.02 1.79 41.36
C GLN A 899 -18.27 2.53 42.67
N LYS A 900 -19.55 2.81 42.97
CA LYS A 900 -19.93 3.53 44.17
C LYS A 900 -19.43 2.82 45.43
N GLU A 901 -19.50 1.49 45.45
CA GLU A 901 -19.12 0.66 46.60
C GLU A 901 -17.62 0.67 46.91
N ASP A 902 -16.78 1.16 45.99
CA ASP A 902 -15.33 1.31 46.19
C ASP A 902 -14.97 2.48 47.11
N PHE A 903 -15.93 3.35 47.44
CA PHE A 903 -15.70 4.55 48.23
C PHE A 903 -16.54 4.57 49.51
N VAL A 904 -16.05 5.30 50.52
CA VAL A 904 -16.78 5.53 51.77
C VAL A 904 -17.59 6.82 51.64
N TYR A 905 -18.89 6.75 51.93
CA TYR A 905 -19.80 7.89 51.86
C TYR A 905 -20.19 8.36 53.27
N GLY A 906 -20.17 9.68 53.47
CA GLY A 906 -20.64 10.33 54.68
C GLY A 906 -22.17 10.38 54.76
N ALA A 907 -22.68 10.87 55.89
CA ALA A 907 -24.13 11.03 56.11
C ALA A 907 -24.79 12.06 55.17
N ASP A 908 -24.00 12.95 54.56
CA ASP A 908 -24.42 13.94 53.56
C ASP A 908 -24.48 13.38 52.12
N GLY A 909 -24.15 12.10 51.95
CA GLY A 909 -24.12 11.43 50.64
C GLY A 909 -22.91 11.80 49.78
N GLN A 910 -21.93 12.56 50.31
CA GLN A 910 -20.67 12.87 49.64
C GLN A 910 -19.60 11.82 49.99
N ILE A 911 -18.61 11.65 49.12
CA ILE A 911 -17.47 10.76 49.37
C ILE A 911 -16.60 11.37 50.47
N GLU A 912 -16.28 10.59 51.52
CA GLU A 912 -15.35 11.01 52.56
C GLU A 912 -13.95 11.24 51.96
N LYS A 913 -13.32 12.37 52.29
CA LYS A 913 -11.92 12.64 51.90
C LYS A 913 -10.94 12.11 52.95
N ILE A 914 -9.76 11.69 52.51
CA ILE A 914 -8.65 11.27 53.37
C ILE A 914 -7.35 11.92 52.89
N THR A 915 -6.42 12.17 53.81
CA THR A 915 -5.05 12.58 53.50
C THR A 915 -4.13 11.37 53.53
N VAL A 916 -3.44 11.12 52.42
CA VAL A 916 -2.42 10.07 52.28
C VAL A 916 -1.04 10.71 52.07
N ILE A 917 0.04 10.00 52.41
CA ILE A 917 1.41 10.49 52.21
C ILE A 917 2.01 9.80 50.99
N TYR A 918 2.26 10.55 49.92
CA TYR A 918 2.89 10.05 48.69
C TYR A 918 4.20 10.81 48.44
N ASN A 919 5.32 10.09 48.26
CA ASN A 919 6.66 10.68 48.10
C ASN A 919 7.01 11.75 49.16
N GLY A 920 6.63 11.52 50.42
CA GLY A 920 6.87 12.45 51.53
C GLY A 920 5.99 13.70 51.52
N THR A 921 5.03 13.81 50.61
CA THR A 921 4.09 14.93 50.50
C THR A 921 2.68 14.48 50.85
N ALA A 922 1.92 15.32 51.56
CA ALA A 922 0.52 15.04 51.87
C ALA A 922 -0.37 15.31 50.66
N HIS A 923 -1.21 14.34 50.29
CA HIS A 923 -2.18 14.41 49.21
C HIS A 923 -3.58 14.13 49.74
N THR A 924 -4.57 14.92 49.32
CA THR A 924 -5.98 14.69 49.69
C THR A 924 -6.70 13.99 48.56
N THR A 925 -7.31 12.85 48.85
CA THR A 925 -8.01 11.99 47.89
C THR A 925 -9.31 11.43 48.47
N ASN A 926 -10.10 10.74 47.65
CA ASN A 926 -11.33 10.08 48.07
C ASN A 926 -11.02 8.79 48.84
N LYS A 927 -11.64 8.62 50.01
CA LYS A 927 -11.45 7.46 50.88
C LYS A 927 -12.10 6.23 50.25
N GLN A 928 -11.29 5.20 50.02
CA GLN A 928 -11.74 3.92 49.50
C GLN A 928 -12.23 3.00 50.61
N SER A 929 -13.18 2.11 50.31
CA SER A 929 -13.77 1.15 51.26
C SER A 929 -12.90 -0.09 51.51
N SER A 930 -11.89 -0.33 50.67
CA SER A 930 -10.95 -1.45 50.79
C SER A 930 -10.11 -1.38 52.08
N PRO A 931 -9.85 -2.51 52.77
CA PRO A 931 -8.93 -2.54 53.91
C PRO A 931 -7.47 -2.23 53.52
N TYR A 932 -7.09 -2.51 52.27
CA TYR A 932 -5.81 -2.16 51.68
C TYR A 932 -6.08 -1.35 50.41
N PRO A 933 -6.31 -0.03 50.54
CA PRO A 933 -6.63 0.82 49.40
C PRO A 933 -5.40 1.05 48.53
N VAL A 934 -5.62 1.06 47.22
CA VAL A 934 -4.60 1.40 46.21
C VAL A 934 -4.94 2.77 45.63
N TYR A 935 -4.06 3.74 45.84
CA TYR A 935 -4.32 5.14 45.50
C TYR A 935 -3.62 5.58 44.21
N GLN A 936 -4.32 6.31 43.36
CA GLN A 936 -3.81 6.79 42.06
C GLN A 936 -3.41 8.27 42.11
N VAL A 937 -2.96 8.73 43.27
CA VAL A 937 -2.69 10.15 43.60
C VAL A 937 -1.62 10.80 42.72
N HIS A 938 -0.75 10.01 42.09
CA HIS A 938 0.20 10.52 41.09
C HIS A 938 -0.51 11.25 39.92
N TYR A 939 -1.73 10.82 39.59
CA TYR A 939 -2.54 11.38 38.52
C TYR A 939 -3.62 12.33 39.02
N GLU A 940 -3.63 12.67 40.31
CA GLU A 940 -4.59 13.60 40.92
C GLU A 940 -4.02 15.02 41.03
N ASP A 941 -4.91 16.01 41.09
CA ASP A 941 -4.58 17.37 41.54
C ASP A 941 -5.40 17.61 42.81
N ASN A 942 -4.70 17.88 43.93
CA ASN A 942 -5.07 17.89 45.36
C ASN A 942 -6.44 18.48 45.78
N ASN A 943 -7.27 18.94 44.84
CA ASN A 943 -8.70 19.23 45.02
C ASN A 943 -9.55 19.26 43.74
N LYS A 944 -8.96 19.35 42.54
CA LYS A 944 -9.71 19.55 41.28
C LYS A 944 -9.97 18.25 40.52
N LEU A 945 -9.09 17.27 40.70
CA LEU A 945 -9.06 16.08 39.87
C LEU A 945 -8.70 14.91 40.78
N ILE A 946 -9.73 14.20 41.23
CA ILE A 946 -9.65 13.09 42.17
C ILE A 946 -10.45 11.94 41.57
N PHE A 947 -9.94 10.72 41.67
CA PHE A 947 -10.63 9.55 41.15
C PHE A 947 -11.96 9.32 41.89
N ALA A 948 -13.01 9.07 41.12
CA ALA A 948 -14.37 8.88 41.59
C ALA A 948 -15.04 7.69 40.88
N PRO A 949 -16.28 7.29 41.25
CA PRO A 949 -17.02 6.27 40.50
C PRO A 949 -17.06 6.58 39.01
N GLY A 950 -16.85 5.56 38.18
CA GLY A 950 -16.74 5.66 36.73
C GLY A 950 -15.35 5.98 36.18
N ASP A 951 -14.38 6.36 37.02
CA ASP A 951 -12.98 6.47 36.59
C ASP A 951 -12.29 5.11 36.53
N VAL A 952 -11.19 5.05 35.82
CA VAL A 952 -10.39 3.82 35.65
C VAL A 952 -9.64 3.47 36.93
N LYS A 953 -9.74 2.20 37.34
CA LYS A 953 -8.95 1.59 38.40
C LYS A 953 -7.84 0.73 37.78
N PHE A 954 -6.59 1.02 38.10
CA PHE A 954 -5.41 0.25 37.71
C PHE A 954 -5.04 -0.80 38.76
N VAL A 955 -4.32 -1.83 38.32
CA VAL A 955 -3.73 -2.86 39.17
C VAL A 955 -2.38 -2.36 39.69
N ASP A 956 -2.19 -2.42 41.00
CA ASP A 956 -0.90 -2.23 41.67
C ASP A 956 -0.03 -3.48 41.43
N LEU A 957 1.08 -3.30 40.71
CA LEU A 957 1.97 -4.39 40.30
C LEU A 957 3.17 -4.55 41.23
N ASP A 958 3.60 -3.49 41.92
CA ASP A 958 4.76 -3.54 42.83
C ASP A 958 4.38 -3.64 44.32
N GLY A 959 3.09 -3.46 44.64
CA GLY A 959 2.50 -3.67 45.95
C GLY A 959 2.77 -2.55 46.94
N ASP A 960 3.15 -1.35 46.47
CA ASP A 960 3.45 -0.20 47.33
C ASP A 960 2.19 0.60 47.74
N GLY A 961 1.02 0.24 47.22
CA GLY A 961 -0.26 0.89 47.48
C GLY A 961 -0.52 2.15 46.65
N TYR A 962 0.35 2.49 45.70
CA TYR A 962 0.27 3.68 44.85
C TYR A 962 0.49 3.37 43.37
N ILE A 963 -0.38 3.86 42.50
CA ILE A 963 -0.18 3.70 41.06
C ILE A 963 0.79 4.77 40.52
N THR A 964 1.96 4.36 40.03
CA THR A 964 3.01 5.25 39.53
C THR A 964 3.71 4.75 38.26
N PRO A 965 4.30 5.63 37.44
CA PRO A 965 5.18 5.24 36.34
C PRO A 965 6.64 4.95 36.77
N GLY A 966 6.92 4.87 38.07
CA GLY A 966 8.28 4.79 38.61
C GLY A 966 9.18 5.92 38.12
N THR A 967 10.44 5.62 37.81
CA THR A 967 11.37 6.55 37.14
C THR A 967 11.31 6.45 35.61
N GLY A 968 10.41 5.63 35.07
CA GLY A 968 10.29 5.37 33.63
C GLY A 968 11.49 4.61 33.05
N THR A 969 12.13 3.76 33.85
CA THR A 969 13.30 2.95 33.48
C THR A 969 13.01 1.46 33.67
N ASN A 970 13.83 0.56 33.11
CA ASN A 970 13.62 -0.88 33.33
C ASN A 970 13.89 -1.30 34.78
N GLY A 971 14.74 -0.58 35.52
CA GLY A 971 15.05 -0.88 36.93
C GLY A 971 13.98 -0.40 37.89
N ASN A 972 13.24 0.65 37.53
CA ASN A 972 12.09 1.14 38.29
C ASN A 972 10.96 1.57 37.32
N PRO A 973 10.15 0.61 36.85
CA PRO A 973 9.01 0.89 35.97
C PRO A 973 7.75 1.34 36.71
N GLY A 974 7.73 1.30 38.05
CA GLY A 974 6.50 1.36 38.85
C GLY A 974 5.51 0.28 38.38
N ASP A 975 4.27 0.68 38.11
CA ASP A 975 3.20 -0.21 37.63
C ASP A 975 3.14 -0.36 36.11
N GLN A 976 4.17 0.10 35.39
CA GLN A 976 4.21 -0.05 33.95
C GLN A 976 4.72 -1.42 33.54
N THR A 977 3.97 -2.09 32.66
CA THR A 977 4.38 -3.33 32.02
C THR A 977 4.07 -3.31 30.53
N VAL A 978 4.54 -4.32 29.80
CA VAL A 978 4.20 -4.49 28.38
C VAL A 978 2.74 -4.96 28.29
N ILE A 979 1.85 -4.05 27.92
CA ILE A 979 0.40 -4.30 27.83
C ILE A 979 -0.06 -4.71 26.41
N GLY A 980 0.78 -4.50 25.40
CA GLY A 980 0.46 -4.82 24.01
C GLY A 980 1.63 -4.61 23.06
N ASN A 981 1.40 -4.87 21.76
CA ASN A 981 2.41 -4.62 20.73
C ASN A 981 1.78 -4.17 19.40
N SER A 982 2.36 -3.12 18.81
CA SER A 982 1.85 -2.43 17.61
C SER A 982 2.21 -3.06 16.28
N THR A 983 3.11 -4.05 16.28
CA THR A 983 3.46 -4.81 15.07
C THR A 983 2.39 -5.87 14.77
N PRO A 984 2.00 -6.06 13.50
CA PRO A 984 1.13 -7.17 13.14
C PRO A 984 1.84 -8.51 13.35
N ARG A 985 1.10 -9.47 13.87
CA ARG A 985 1.52 -10.84 14.17
C ARG A 985 0.47 -11.80 13.64
N TYR A 986 0.90 -12.99 13.22
CA TYR A 986 0.05 -13.99 12.58
C TYR A 986 -0.70 -13.40 11.38
N GLU A 987 0.04 -12.91 10.39
CA GLU A 987 -0.53 -12.43 9.14
C GLU A 987 -0.95 -13.65 8.32
N TYR A 988 -2.23 -13.77 7.98
CA TYR A 988 -2.76 -14.94 7.28
C TYR A 988 -3.66 -14.57 6.11
N SER A 989 -3.77 -15.51 5.17
CA SER A 989 -4.68 -15.41 4.04
C SER A 989 -5.16 -16.80 3.64
N PHE A 990 -6.35 -16.87 3.06
CA PHE A 990 -6.80 -18.09 2.41
C PHE A 990 -7.72 -17.78 1.23
N ARG A 991 -7.66 -18.64 0.22
CA ARG A 991 -8.40 -18.53 -1.02
C ARG A 991 -9.09 -19.84 -1.31
N LEU A 992 -10.34 -19.74 -1.74
CA LEU A 992 -11.12 -20.86 -2.21
C LEU A 992 -11.55 -20.55 -3.64
N GLY A 993 -11.27 -21.46 -4.57
CA GLY A 993 -11.65 -21.38 -5.97
C GLY A 993 -12.40 -22.64 -6.37
N ALA A 994 -13.42 -22.47 -7.22
CA ALA A 994 -14.12 -23.57 -7.85
C ALA A 994 -14.44 -23.22 -9.30
N ASP A 995 -14.37 -24.19 -10.20
CA ASP A 995 -14.75 -23.99 -11.59
C ASP A 995 -15.47 -25.22 -12.16
N TYR A 996 -16.53 -24.98 -12.94
CA TYR A 996 -17.38 -26.03 -13.49
C TYR A 996 -18.08 -25.56 -14.76
N LYS A 997 -17.82 -26.25 -15.88
CA LYS A 997 -18.51 -26.02 -17.18
C LYS A 997 -18.58 -24.54 -17.59
N GLY A 998 -17.47 -23.83 -17.45
CA GLY A 998 -17.35 -22.41 -17.83
C GLY A 998 -17.71 -21.42 -16.73
N ILE A 999 -18.41 -21.84 -15.66
CA ILE A 999 -18.61 -21.01 -14.46
C ILE A 999 -17.37 -21.10 -13.58
N ASP A 1000 -16.85 -19.95 -13.14
CA ASP A 1000 -15.75 -19.86 -12.19
C ASP A 1000 -16.16 -19.02 -10.96
N PHE A 1001 -15.79 -19.48 -9.77
CA PHE A 1001 -16.01 -18.80 -8.50
C PHE A 1001 -14.70 -18.72 -7.73
N SER A 1002 -14.43 -17.58 -7.12
CA SER A 1002 -13.24 -17.37 -6.29
C SER A 1002 -13.58 -16.46 -5.13
N ILE A 1003 -13.10 -16.81 -3.93
CA ILE A 1003 -13.20 -15.98 -2.73
C ILE A 1003 -11.84 -15.92 -2.04
N PHE A 1004 -11.46 -14.72 -1.62
CA PHE A 1004 -10.17 -14.45 -1.00
C PHE A 1004 -10.33 -13.72 0.33
N PHE A 1005 -9.71 -14.29 1.36
CA PHE A 1005 -9.71 -13.82 2.72
C PHE A 1005 -8.29 -13.42 3.14
N GLN A 1006 -8.21 -12.37 3.95
CA GLN A 1006 -6.95 -11.90 4.55
C GLN A 1006 -7.22 -11.41 5.97
N GLY A 1007 -6.27 -11.58 6.88
CA GLY A 1007 -6.36 -11.01 8.21
C GLY A 1007 -5.04 -10.88 8.93
N ILE A 1008 -5.12 -10.24 10.09
CA ILE A 1008 -4.04 -10.11 11.08
C ILE A 1008 -4.56 -10.69 12.38
N GLY A 1009 -3.91 -11.73 12.90
CA GLY A 1009 -4.38 -12.44 14.09
C GLY A 1009 -4.12 -11.70 15.40
N LYS A 1010 -3.07 -10.87 15.46
CA LYS A 1010 -2.76 -10.06 16.65
C LYS A 1010 -2.07 -8.76 16.29
N ARG A 1011 -2.66 -7.64 16.71
CA ARG A 1011 -2.06 -6.30 16.64
C ARG A 1011 -2.80 -5.39 17.62
N GLN A 1012 -2.08 -4.66 18.45
CA GLN A 1012 -2.69 -3.72 19.40
C GLN A 1012 -2.04 -2.36 19.28
N ILE A 1013 -2.82 -1.29 19.31
CA ILE A 1013 -2.28 0.07 19.32
C ILE A 1013 -2.90 0.89 20.44
N TRP A 1014 -2.12 1.79 21.02
CA TRP A 1014 -2.69 2.93 21.73
C TRP A 1014 -3.14 3.93 20.67
N GLY A 1015 -4.44 4.19 20.62
CA GLY A 1015 -5.04 5.12 19.69
C GLY A 1015 -4.51 6.55 19.82
N SER A 1016 -4.79 7.37 18.82
CA SER A 1016 -4.48 8.80 18.84
C SER A 1016 -5.63 9.60 18.23
N GLY A 1017 -6.10 10.65 18.91
CA GLY A 1017 -7.16 11.54 18.42
C GLY A 1017 -8.60 11.14 18.73
N GLN A 1018 -9.55 11.94 18.20
CA GLN A 1018 -10.97 11.92 18.52
C GLN A 1018 -11.68 10.59 18.23
N LEU A 1019 -11.24 9.86 17.20
CA LEU A 1019 -11.87 8.58 16.84
C LEU A 1019 -11.46 7.42 17.73
N ALA A 1020 -10.37 7.58 18.47
CA ALA A 1020 -9.69 6.48 19.16
C ALA A 1020 -9.59 6.66 20.68
N ILE A 1021 -9.63 7.90 21.17
CA ILE A 1021 -9.53 8.21 22.59
C ILE A 1021 -10.85 8.86 23.05
N PRO A 1022 -11.62 8.22 23.96
CA PRO A 1022 -12.84 8.81 24.49
C PRO A 1022 -12.50 10.08 25.28
N GLY A 1023 -13.26 11.15 25.04
CA GLY A 1023 -13.00 12.44 25.70
C GLY A 1023 -11.73 13.17 25.24
N TYR A 1024 -11.06 12.72 24.17
CA TYR A 1024 -9.84 13.35 23.63
C TYR A 1024 -9.93 14.88 23.61
N ASN A 1025 -11.03 15.41 23.07
CA ASN A 1025 -11.35 16.83 23.14
C ASN A 1025 -12.87 17.06 23.15
N ALA A 1026 -13.53 16.68 24.25
CA ALA A 1026 -14.99 16.79 24.38
C ALA A 1026 -15.49 18.23 24.17
N LYS A 1027 -14.67 19.24 24.49
CA LYS A 1027 -14.99 20.65 24.21
C LYS A 1027 -15.27 20.92 22.73
N GLU A 1028 -14.60 20.24 21.80
CA GLU A 1028 -14.84 20.42 20.37
C GLU A 1028 -16.10 19.67 19.89
N GLY A 1029 -16.56 18.65 20.62
CA GLY A 1029 -17.89 18.04 20.49
C GLY A 1029 -18.01 16.87 19.51
N ALA A 1030 -17.11 16.70 18.53
CA ALA A 1030 -17.12 15.50 17.68
C ALA A 1030 -16.61 14.28 18.45
N LEU A 1031 -17.48 13.30 18.63
CA LEU A 1031 -17.18 12.04 19.30
C LEU A 1031 -17.82 10.90 18.51
N PRO A 1032 -17.11 9.79 18.25
CA PRO A 1032 -17.72 8.55 17.79
C PRO A 1032 -18.96 8.20 18.60
N LYS A 1033 -20.02 7.79 17.90
CA LYS A 1033 -21.29 7.42 18.54
C LYS A 1033 -21.11 6.38 19.65
N THR A 1034 -20.20 5.42 19.45
CA THR A 1034 -19.86 4.40 20.45
C THR A 1034 -19.39 5.01 21.78
N PHE A 1035 -18.57 6.06 21.77
CA PHE A 1035 -18.09 6.70 23.01
C PHE A 1035 -19.23 7.38 23.76
N THR A 1036 -20.19 7.95 23.03
CA THR A 1036 -21.29 8.73 23.61
C THR A 1036 -22.45 7.86 24.07
N THR A 1037 -22.54 6.60 23.62
CA THR A 1037 -23.59 5.66 24.02
C THR A 1037 -23.16 4.59 25.02
N ASP A 1038 -21.87 4.52 25.39
CA ASP A 1038 -21.33 3.46 26.26
C ASP A 1038 -20.28 3.97 27.27
N TYR A 1039 -20.52 5.18 27.81
CA TYR A 1039 -19.73 5.73 28.91
C TYR A 1039 -20.47 5.57 30.24
N TRP A 1040 -19.71 5.51 31.33
CA TRP A 1040 -20.25 5.29 32.67
C TRP A 1040 -21.11 6.47 33.13
N THR A 1041 -22.29 6.15 33.66
CA THR A 1041 -23.18 7.04 34.41
C THR A 1041 -23.73 6.28 35.61
N GLU A 1042 -24.36 6.97 36.57
CA GLU A 1042 -25.00 6.28 37.71
C GLU A 1042 -26.11 5.31 37.26
N GLU A 1043 -26.72 5.56 36.11
CA GLU A 1043 -27.74 4.70 35.50
C GLU A 1043 -27.14 3.58 34.64
N ARG A 1044 -25.83 3.64 34.33
CA ARG A 1044 -25.11 2.71 33.44
C ARG A 1044 -23.73 2.36 34.02
N THR A 1045 -23.75 1.50 35.03
CA THR A 1045 -22.54 1.11 35.77
C THR A 1045 -21.72 0.02 35.08
N ASP A 1046 -22.28 -0.67 34.08
CA ASP A 1046 -21.67 -1.73 33.26
C ASP A 1046 -20.97 -1.22 31.99
N ALA A 1047 -20.86 0.11 31.83
CA ALA A 1047 -20.30 0.76 30.64
C ALA A 1047 -18.85 0.35 30.32
N PHE A 1048 -18.51 0.35 29.03
CA PHE A 1048 -17.14 0.07 28.60
C PHE A 1048 -16.18 1.26 28.85
N TYR A 1049 -16.61 2.48 28.52
CA TYR A 1049 -15.82 3.70 28.62
C TYR A 1049 -15.99 4.37 29.99
N PRO A 1050 -14.97 5.10 30.49
CA PRO A 1050 -15.06 5.75 31.79
C PRO A 1050 -16.09 6.88 31.74
N ARG A 1051 -16.43 7.45 32.89
CA ARG A 1051 -17.31 8.62 32.95
C ARG A 1051 -16.82 9.73 32.03
N ALA A 1052 -17.74 10.56 31.54
CA ALA A 1052 -17.42 11.59 30.57
C ALA A 1052 -16.34 12.55 31.10
N TRP A 1053 -15.31 12.78 30.30
CA TRP A 1053 -14.20 13.69 30.62
C TRP A 1053 -13.68 14.42 29.37
N ASN A 1054 -13.01 15.55 29.59
CA ASN A 1054 -12.32 16.29 28.53
C ASN A 1054 -10.80 16.30 28.78
N LEU A 1055 -10.04 15.66 27.88
CA LEU A 1055 -8.57 15.54 27.96
C LEU A 1055 -7.81 16.69 27.28
N GLY A 1056 -8.50 17.69 26.72
CA GLY A 1056 -7.86 18.89 26.18
C GLY A 1056 -6.97 18.66 24.95
N GLY A 1057 -7.26 17.64 24.14
CA GLY A 1057 -6.49 17.27 22.95
C GLY A 1057 -5.31 16.32 23.24
N SER A 1058 -5.24 15.74 24.43
CA SER A 1058 -4.22 14.75 24.78
C SER A 1058 -4.68 13.31 24.54
N ASN A 1059 -3.76 12.45 24.09
CA ASN A 1059 -4.00 11.00 23.98
C ASN A 1059 -3.85 10.28 25.32
N THR A 1060 -3.32 10.95 26.34
CA THR A 1060 -3.14 10.42 27.69
C THR A 1060 -3.35 11.52 28.73
N GLY A 1061 -4.08 11.26 29.81
CA GLY A 1061 -4.29 12.20 30.90
C GLY A 1061 -5.32 11.71 31.91
N PHE A 1062 -5.26 12.20 33.15
CA PHE A 1062 -6.09 11.74 34.27
C PHE A 1062 -6.24 10.21 34.30
N SER A 1063 -7.47 9.70 34.26
CA SER A 1063 -7.83 8.27 34.24
C SER A 1063 -7.60 7.58 32.89
N MET A 1064 -7.33 8.35 31.82
CA MET A 1064 -6.99 7.84 30.48
C MET A 1064 -5.48 7.78 30.29
N GLN A 1065 -4.78 6.96 31.08
CA GLN A 1065 -3.39 6.61 30.81
C GLN A 1065 -3.31 5.48 29.76
N LYS A 1066 -2.14 5.28 29.14
CA LYS A 1066 -1.91 4.09 28.30
C LYS A 1066 -2.18 2.85 29.12
N GLN A 1067 -3.19 2.09 28.75
CA GLN A 1067 -3.71 1.02 29.60
C GLN A 1067 -4.27 -0.15 28.80
N SER A 1068 -4.32 -1.33 29.42
CA SER A 1068 -4.74 -2.57 28.74
C SER A 1068 -6.18 -2.57 28.25
N ARG A 1069 -7.14 -1.93 28.94
CA ARG A 1069 -8.57 -1.94 28.57
C ARG A 1069 -8.90 -1.19 27.28
N TYR A 1070 -8.23 -0.07 27.01
CA TYR A 1070 -8.52 0.81 25.87
C TYR A 1070 -7.48 0.71 24.74
N LEU A 1071 -6.61 -0.31 24.77
CA LEU A 1071 -5.85 -0.69 23.59
C LEU A 1071 -6.80 -1.12 22.49
N LEU A 1072 -6.66 -0.53 21.30
CA LEU A 1072 -7.42 -0.96 20.13
C LEU A 1072 -6.87 -2.29 19.64
N ASP A 1073 -7.70 -3.33 19.64
CA ASP A 1073 -7.40 -4.61 18.99
C ASP A 1073 -7.62 -4.46 17.47
N MET A 1074 -6.52 -4.30 16.76
CA MET A 1074 -6.46 -4.14 15.30
C MET A 1074 -6.39 -5.51 14.59
N SER A 1075 -6.70 -6.62 15.28
CA SER A 1075 -6.91 -7.91 14.62
C SER A 1075 -8.21 -7.90 13.83
N TYR A 1076 -8.18 -8.52 12.64
CA TYR A 1076 -9.34 -8.55 11.76
C TYR A 1076 -9.26 -9.70 10.76
N LEU A 1077 -10.41 -10.04 10.18
CA LEU A 1077 -10.56 -10.86 8.98
C LEU A 1077 -11.36 -10.06 7.95
N ARG A 1078 -10.84 -9.88 6.74
CA ARG A 1078 -11.50 -9.19 5.64
C ARG A 1078 -11.66 -10.13 4.45
N ILE A 1079 -12.86 -10.14 3.87
CA ILE A 1079 -13.09 -10.74 2.56
C ILE A 1079 -12.65 -9.72 1.52
N LYS A 1080 -11.46 -9.94 0.99
CA LYS A 1080 -10.80 -9.02 0.04
C LYS A 1080 -11.45 -9.06 -1.32
N ASN A 1081 -11.88 -10.23 -1.76
CA ASN A 1081 -12.50 -10.40 -3.07
C ASN A 1081 -13.48 -11.58 -3.09
N ILE A 1082 -14.61 -11.41 -3.76
CA ILE A 1082 -15.51 -12.47 -4.22
C ILE A 1082 -15.72 -12.24 -5.71
N THR A 1083 -15.35 -13.21 -6.55
CA THR A 1083 -15.56 -13.16 -8.00
C THR A 1083 -16.44 -14.31 -8.45
N LEU A 1084 -17.38 -14.01 -9.34
CA LEU A 1084 -18.13 -14.98 -10.13
C LEU A 1084 -17.93 -14.65 -11.61
N GLY A 1085 -17.49 -15.61 -12.40
CA GLY A 1085 -17.28 -15.48 -13.83
C GLY A 1085 -17.96 -16.57 -14.65
N TYR A 1086 -18.21 -16.27 -15.92
CA TYR A 1086 -18.66 -17.23 -16.91
C TYR A 1086 -17.87 -17.06 -18.20
N THR A 1087 -17.16 -18.11 -18.60
CA THR A 1087 -16.46 -18.22 -19.88
C THR A 1087 -17.34 -18.92 -20.89
N PHE A 1088 -17.58 -18.28 -22.02
CA PHE A 1088 -18.45 -18.81 -23.06
C PHE A 1088 -17.77 -19.99 -23.79
N PRO A 1089 -18.52 -21.06 -24.11
CA PRO A 1089 -18.05 -22.15 -24.96
C PRO A 1089 -17.58 -21.68 -26.35
N GLU A 1090 -16.44 -22.18 -26.80
CA GLU A 1090 -15.80 -21.80 -28.07
C GLU A 1090 -16.71 -22.04 -29.29
N ASN A 1091 -17.53 -23.08 -29.27
CA ASN A 1091 -18.49 -23.42 -30.34
C ASN A 1091 -19.55 -22.33 -30.59
N LEU A 1092 -19.84 -21.48 -29.60
CA LEU A 1092 -20.74 -20.33 -29.73
C LEU A 1092 -19.99 -19.10 -30.27
N LEU A 1093 -18.71 -18.95 -29.92
CA LEU A 1093 -17.88 -17.77 -30.22
C LEU A 1093 -17.27 -17.80 -31.62
N SER A 1094 -16.95 -18.99 -32.15
CA SER A 1094 -16.34 -19.16 -33.47
C SER A 1094 -17.18 -18.56 -34.61
N LYS A 1095 -18.50 -18.44 -34.42
CA LYS A 1095 -19.42 -17.80 -35.38
C LYS A 1095 -19.22 -16.29 -35.55
N VAL A 1096 -18.58 -15.64 -34.59
CA VAL A 1096 -18.34 -14.19 -34.55
C VAL A 1096 -16.85 -13.82 -34.52
N TYR A 1097 -15.97 -14.77 -34.86
CA TYR A 1097 -14.51 -14.58 -34.88
C TYR A 1097 -13.91 -14.16 -33.53
N ILE A 1098 -14.50 -14.64 -32.44
CA ILE A 1098 -13.97 -14.47 -31.07
C ILE A 1098 -13.41 -15.82 -30.63
N SER A 1099 -12.18 -15.84 -30.11
CA SER A 1099 -11.54 -17.06 -29.59
C SER A 1099 -11.87 -17.30 -28.12
N LYS A 1100 -12.01 -16.24 -27.31
CA LYS A 1100 -12.43 -16.35 -25.89
C LYS A 1100 -13.27 -15.16 -25.47
N ALA A 1101 -14.35 -15.41 -24.74
CA ALA A 1101 -15.15 -14.39 -24.08
C ALA A 1101 -15.46 -14.81 -22.65
N ARG A 1102 -15.23 -13.90 -21.69
CA ARG A 1102 -15.59 -14.08 -20.28
C ARG A 1102 -16.29 -12.85 -19.74
N LEU A 1103 -17.41 -13.07 -19.06
CA LEU A 1103 -18.10 -12.05 -18.26
C LEU A 1103 -17.85 -12.35 -16.79
N TYR A 1104 -17.66 -11.32 -15.98
CA TYR A 1104 -17.49 -11.50 -14.54
C TYR A 1104 -18.10 -10.35 -13.73
N MET A 1105 -18.44 -10.67 -12.49
CA MET A 1105 -18.78 -9.74 -11.44
C MET A 1105 -17.87 -10.00 -10.24
N SER A 1106 -17.43 -8.93 -9.57
CA SER A 1106 -16.54 -9.02 -8.43
C SER A 1106 -16.91 -7.99 -7.34
N LEU A 1107 -16.85 -8.44 -6.09
CA LEU A 1107 -17.03 -7.64 -4.88
C LEU A 1107 -15.69 -7.54 -4.15
N GLU A 1108 -15.23 -6.33 -3.85
CA GLU A 1108 -13.99 -6.09 -3.10
C GLU A 1108 -14.24 -5.40 -1.76
N ASN A 1109 -13.60 -5.89 -0.69
CA ASN A 1109 -13.65 -5.36 0.68
C ASN A 1109 -15.06 -5.23 1.31
N PHE A 1110 -16.05 -5.98 0.84
CA PHE A 1110 -17.45 -5.86 1.31
C PHE A 1110 -17.66 -6.25 2.76
N PHE A 1111 -16.89 -7.22 3.26
CA PHE A 1111 -17.09 -7.78 4.60
C PHE A 1111 -15.78 -7.70 5.39
N THR A 1112 -15.83 -7.04 6.55
CA THR A 1112 -14.72 -6.97 7.51
C THR A 1112 -15.25 -7.35 8.89
N PHE A 1113 -14.57 -8.28 9.53
CA PHE A 1113 -14.80 -8.69 10.91
C PHE A 1113 -13.65 -8.14 11.75
N ASP A 1114 -13.95 -7.19 12.62
CA ASP A 1114 -12.98 -6.50 13.49
C ASP A 1114 -13.44 -6.50 14.95
N LYS A 1115 -12.57 -6.03 15.85
CA LYS A 1115 -12.85 -5.92 17.29
C LYS A 1115 -12.80 -4.48 17.79
N LEU A 1116 -13.12 -3.53 16.91
CA LEU A 1116 -13.08 -2.10 17.22
C LEU A 1116 -14.40 -1.59 17.82
N ASN A 1117 -15.31 -2.48 18.22
CA ASN A 1117 -16.56 -2.16 18.93
C ASN A 1117 -17.37 -1.02 18.27
N GLY A 1118 -17.46 -1.02 16.94
CA GLY A 1118 -18.24 -0.03 16.18
C GLY A 1118 -17.56 1.32 15.97
N LEU A 1119 -16.32 1.52 16.44
CA LEU A 1119 -15.58 2.76 16.15
C LEU A 1119 -15.42 2.96 14.63
N PRO A 1120 -15.53 4.21 14.11
CA PRO A 1120 -15.38 4.53 12.69
C PRO A 1120 -13.91 4.52 12.25
N ILE A 1121 -13.18 3.46 12.63
CA ILE A 1121 -11.79 3.20 12.29
C ILE A 1121 -11.76 1.92 11.45
N ASP A 1122 -11.04 1.97 10.33
CA ASP A 1122 -10.72 0.79 9.53
C ASP A 1122 -9.49 0.07 10.12
N PRO A 1123 -9.56 -1.25 10.39
CA PRO A 1123 -8.45 -1.99 11.01
C PRO A 1123 -7.19 -2.10 10.11
N GLU A 1124 -7.31 -1.82 8.81
CA GLU A 1124 -6.17 -1.76 7.87
C GLU A 1124 -5.57 -0.36 7.74
N ALA A 1125 -6.26 0.69 8.21
CA ALA A 1125 -5.80 2.05 8.05
C ALA A 1125 -4.53 2.33 8.87
N ILE A 1126 -3.63 3.12 8.28
CA ILE A 1126 -2.43 3.63 8.95
C ILE A 1126 -2.77 5.00 9.55
N SER A 1127 -2.25 5.29 10.75
CA SER A 1127 -2.43 6.60 11.36
C SER A 1127 -1.79 7.72 10.53
N GLY A 1128 -2.53 8.80 10.29
CA GLY A 1128 -1.95 10.10 9.92
C GLY A 1128 -1.59 10.37 8.45
N TYR A 1129 -2.02 9.57 7.47
CA TYR A 1129 -1.76 9.87 6.05
C TYR A 1129 -2.67 10.99 5.52
N SER A 1130 -2.14 11.96 4.76
CA SER A 1130 -2.91 13.02 4.09
C SER A 1130 -2.45 13.19 2.64
N MET A 1131 -3.41 13.54 1.79
CA MET A 1131 -3.21 13.78 0.35
C MET A 1131 -2.75 15.20 0.03
N PHE A 1132 -2.99 16.16 0.95
CA PHE A 1132 -2.78 17.59 0.71
C PHE A 1132 -1.36 18.04 1.09
N ARG A 1133 -0.61 17.23 1.85
CA ARG A 1133 0.75 17.53 2.29
C ARG A 1133 1.60 16.27 2.41
N SER A 1134 2.83 16.34 1.91
CA SER A 1134 3.85 15.30 2.04
C SER A 1134 4.88 15.57 3.15
N ASP A 1135 4.89 16.77 3.73
CA ASP A 1135 5.97 17.32 4.56
C ASP A 1135 5.62 17.51 6.04
N SER A 1136 4.35 17.38 6.43
CA SER A 1136 3.92 17.51 7.82
C SER A 1136 2.91 16.44 8.20
N ASN A 1137 3.09 15.88 9.39
CA ASN A 1137 2.19 14.92 10.04
C ASN A 1137 0.86 15.60 10.39
N TYR A 1138 0.08 15.99 9.38
CA TYR A 1138 -0.96 17.00 9.47
C TYR A 1138 -2.30 16.48 10.00
N ASN A 1139 -2.57 15.18 9.82
CA ASN A 1139 -3.54 14.45 10.64
C ASN A 1139 -2.99 14.13 12.05
N LEU A 1140 -1.84 14.69 12.44
CA LEU A 1140 -1.19 14.60 13.76
C LEU A 1140 -0.98 13.16 14.25
N GLY A 1141 -0.78 12.21 13.32
CA GLY A 1141 -0.68 10.80 13.64
C GLY A 1141 -1.94 10.23 14.28
N ARG A 1142 -3.11 10.87 14.07
CA ARG A 1142 -4.39 10.42 14.60
C ARG A 1142 -4.85 9.16 13.87
N THR A 1143 -5.44 8.26 14.63
CA THR A 1143 -5.86 6.93 14.20
C THR A 1143 -7.19 7.02 13.47
N GLY A 1144 -7.28 6.44 12.28
CA GLY A 1144 -8.51 6.40 11.47
C GLY A 1144 -8.88 7.71 10.76
N MET A 1145 -8.08 8.78 10.91
CA MET A 1145 -8.35 10.07 10.27
C MET A 1145 -7.83 10.10 8.83
N GLY A 1146 -8.68 10.48 7.88
CA GLY A 1146 -8.32 10.68 6.47
C GLY A 1146 -9.49 10.41 5.51
N THR A 1147 -9.16 10.24 4.23
CA THR A 1147 -10.11 9.82 3.19
C THR A 1147 -10.68 8.43 3.54
N PRO A 1148 -12.01 8.25 3.56
CA PRO A 1148 -12.63 6.96 3.89
C PRO A 1148 -12.13 5.84 2.96
N VAL A 1149 -11.94 4.63 3.50
CA VAL A 1149 -11.66 3.44 2.68
C VAL A 1149 -12.95 3.03 1.96
N PHE A 1150 -12.85 2.39 0.78
CA PHE A 1150 -14.02 1.99 -0.02
C PHE A 1150 -14.13 0.47 -0.16
N LYS A 1151 -15.36 -0.01 -0.29
CA LYS A 1151 -15.68 -1.32 -0.88
C LYS A 1151 -16.15 -1.09 -2.33
N THR A 1152 -16.04 -2.10 -3.18
CA THR A 1152 -16.17 -1.91 -4.64
C THR A 1152 -16.92 -3.06 -5.29
N LEU A 1153 -18.04 -2.75 -5.95
CA LEU A 1153 -18.72 -3.67 -6.85
C LEU A 1153 -18.19 -3.42 -8.26
N SER A 1154 -17.88 -4.48 -8.99
CA SER A 1154 -17.30 -4.40 -10.34
C SER A 1154 -17.92 -5.42 -11.27
N CYS A 1155 -18.05 -5.04 -12.54
CA CYS A 1155 -18.50 -5.89 -13.63
C CYS A 1155 -17.58 -5.66 -14.83
N GLY A 1156 -17.17 -6.73 -15.48
CA GLY A 1156 -16.26 -6.60 -16.62
C GLY A 1156 -16.37 -7.71 -17.64
N VAL A 1157 -15.70 -7.46 -18.76
CA VAL A 1157 -15.65 -8.33 -19.94
C VAL A 1157 -14.20 -8.53 -20.35
N GLN A 1158 -13.85 -9.76 -20.69
CA GLN A 1158 -12.57 -10.12 -21.29
C GLN A 1158 -12.84 -10.79 -22.63
N LEU A 1159 -12.26 -10.25 -23.71
CA LEU A 1159 -12.39 -10.75 -25.08
C LEU A 1159 -11.01 -11.04 -25.65
N THR A 1160 -10.88 -12.15 -26.34
CA THR A 1160 -9.69 -12.50 -27.13
C THR A 1160 -10.13 -12.84 -28.54
N PHE A 1161 -9.38 -12.34 -29.52
CA PHE A 1161 -9.56 -12.54 -30.95
C PHE A 1161 -8.40 -13.37 -31.47
#